data_AF-A0A2D4EQH9-F1
#
_entry.id   AF-A0A2D4EQH9-F1
#
_cell.length_a   1.000
_cell.length_b   1.000
_cell.length_c   1.000
_cell.angle_alpha   90.00
_cell.angle_beta   90.00
_cell.angle_gamma   90.00
#
_symmetry.space_group_name_H-M   'P 1'
#
loop_
_entity.id
_entity.type
_entity.pdbx_description
1 polymer ?
#
loop_
_entity_poly.entity_id
_entity_poly.type
_entity_poly.pdbx_seq_one_letter_code
_entity_poly.pdbx_strand_id
1 'polypeptide(L)'
;AAAAAAMALADLYTQYNRVWIPDAEEVWQSAEITANYRPGDHILHLQLEDSTELDYPVDPSALPPLRNPDILVGENDLTALSYLHEPAVLHNLRVRFVESRLIYTYSGIILVAMNPYKELPIYGDAIIHAYSGQNMGDMDPHIFAVAEEAYKQMARNDRNQSIIVSGESGAGKTVSARYAMRYFATVSKSSSNAKVEDKVLACNPITEAIGNAKTTRNDNSSRFGKYMEISFDKKYQIIGANMRTYLLEKSRVVFQSENERNYHIFYQLCASAQRSEFKHLQLASAGEFNYTNMGRNTTIEGVNDCADMKETQKTFSLLGLKEDFQMEVFKILSAILHLGNVQISPIGDEKSCVNVDDKHLNIFCELLGVESDKIAQWLCHRKIITTSETVVKPMTKLQAINARDALAKKIYSHLFDFIVEQINKALQFSGKQHSFIGVLDIYGFETFDLNSFEQFCINYANEKLQQQFNLHVFKLEQEEYMKENIPWTLIDFYDNQPVIDLIEAKMGVLELLDEECLLPQGTDENWLQKLYNNFMNKNPLFEKPRMSNTSFIIQHFADKVEYKNEGFLEKNRDTVYEVLIDILRNSKFRLFANFFQDGPVPLSPFNSAIKVKSAKTVIVSPNKQFRATVGSKFRSSLYLLMETLNATTPHYVRCIKPNDQKFAFEFDSKRVVQQLRACGVLETIRISSQSYPSRYGVIPLQRLMFSSL
;
A
#
# COMPACT_ATOMS: atom_id res chain seq x y z
N ALA A 1 36.57 -3.19 21.99
CA ALA A 1 36.19 -2.52 20.73
C ALA A 1 35.09 -1.47 20.98
N ALA A 2 33.87 -1.86 21.37
CA ALA A 2 32.77 -0.91 21.65
C ALA A 2 33.10 0.16 22.72
N ALA A 3 33.74 -0.22 23.83
CA ALA A 3 34.17 0.75 24.86
C ALA A 3 35.28 1.71 24.38
N ALA A 4 36.13 1.28 23.45
CA ALA A 4 37.17 2.13 22.86
C ALA A 4 36.59 3.09 21.80
N ALA A 5 35.58 2.65 21.04
CA ALA A 5 34.83 3.51 20.13
C ALA A 5 33.97 4.55 20.88
N ALA A 6 33.38 4.18 22.01
CA ALA A 6 32.65 5.11 22.88
C ALA A 6 33.58 6.18 23.50
N MET A 7 34.79 5.79 23.96
CA MET A 7 35.81 6.76 24.40
C MET A 7 36.26 7.69 23.27
N ALA A 8 36.43 7.17 22.05
CA ALA A 8 36.82 7.97 20.88
C ALA A 8 35.73 8.93 20.38
N LEU A 9 34.44 8.63 20.60
CA LEU A 9 33.33 9.50 20.19
C LEU A 9 33.17 10.71 21.14
N ALA A 10 33.42 10.51 22.44
CA ALA A 10 33.36 11.59 23.43
C ALA A 10 34.42 12.68 23.16
N ASP A 11 35.58 12.30 22.61
CA ASP A 11 36.66 13.21 22.23
C ASP A 11 36.26 14.17 21.09
N LEU A 12 35.18 13.90 20.36
CA LEU A 12 34.67 14.77 19.30
C LEU A 12 33.77 15.90 19.80
N TYR A 13 33.40 15.92 21.09
CA TYR A 13 32.56 16.95 21.69
C TYR A 13 33.41 18.13 22.18
N THR A 14 34.12 18.75 21.24
CA THR A 14 34.97 19.92 21.50
C THR A 14 34.21 21.22 21.31
N GLN A 15 34.74 22.30 21.89
CA GLN A 15 34.27 23.66 21.69
C GLN A 15 34.17 23.98 20.19
N TYR A 16 33.15 24.76 19.82
CA TYR A 16 32.77 25.16 18.46
C TYR A 16 32.15 24.04 17.60
N ASN A 17 32.19 22.77 18.02
CA ASN A 17 31.41 21.74 17.35
C ASN A 17 29.93 21.94 17.65
N ARG A 18 29.08 21.47 16.74
CA ARG A 18 27.63 21.61 16.85
C ARG A 18 26.97 20.26 17.11
N VAL A 19 25.88 20.27 17.85
CA VAL A 19 25.05 19.11 18.18
C VAL A 19 23.58 19.39 17.89
N TRP A 20 22.79 18.32 17.81
CA TRP A 20 21.34 18.38 17.72
C TRP A 20 20.72 18.09 19.09
N ILE A 21 19.84 18.97 19.54
CA ILE A 21 19.03 18.77 20.75
C ILE A 21 17.55 18.73 20.38
N PRO A 22 16.70 18.04 21.16
CA PRO A 22 15.26 17.97 20.88
C PRO A 22 14.61 19.36 20.86
N ASP A 23 13.69 19.55 19.92
CA ASP A 23 12.85 20.75 19.81
C ASP A 23 11.37 20.38 19.64
N ALA A 24 10.49 21.19 20.24
CA ALA A 24 9.07 20.92 20.25
C ALA A 24 8.37 21.25 18.93
N GLU A 25 8.93 22.10 18.07
CA GLU A 25 8.34 22.52 16.79
C GLU A 25 9.00 21.81 15.61
N GLU A 26 10.32 21.84 15.56
CA GLU A 26 11.16 21.37 14.46
C GLU A 26 11.74 19.96 14.68
N VAL A 27 11.36 19.29 15.78
CA VAL A 27 11.87 17.99 16.25
C VAL A 27 13.31 18.07 16.78
N TRP A 28 14.19 18.75 16.03
CA TRP A 28 15.60 18.93 16.36
C TRP A 28 16.04 20.36 16.08
N GLN A 29 16.79 20.96 17.00
CA GLN A 29 17.44 22.26 16.83
C GLN A 29 18.95 22.14 16.99
N SER A 30 19.68 23.02 16.29
CA SER A 30 21.15 23.05 16.34
C SER A 30 21.62 23.84 17.55
N ALA A 31 22.67 23.35 18.22
CA ALA A 31 23.33 24.05 19.31
C ALA A 31 24.86 23.93 19.18
N GLU A 32 25.58 24.98 19.51
CA GLU A 32 27.05 25.02 19.49
C GLU A 32 27.63 24.72 20.88
N ILE A 33 28.67 23.90 20.95
CA ILE A 33 29.36 23.56 22.20
C ILE A 33 30.27 24.72 22.60
N THR A 34 30.03 25.31 23.78
CA THR A 34 30.82 26.45 24.27
C THR A 34 32.03 26.03 25.11
N ALA A 35 32.05 24.80 25.63
CA ALA A 35 33.18 24.23 26.37
C ALA A 35 33.34 22.73 26.09
N ASN A 36 34.59 22.25 26.02
CA ASN A 36 34.91 20.83 25.77
C ASN A 36 34.25 19.91 26.80
N TYR A 37 33.57 18.87 26.32
CA TYR A 37 33.00 17.81 27.17
C TYR A 37 34.11 16.98 27.82
N ARG A 38 33.97 16.63 29.10
CA ARG A 38 34.85 15.65 29.75
C ARG A 38 34.10 14.34 29.98
N PRO A 39 34.70 13.18 29.68
CA PRO A 39 34.04 11.89 29.88
C PRO A 39 33.53 11.72 31.32
N GLY A 40 32.22 11.51 31.45
CA GLY A 40 31.54 11.36 32.75
C GLY A 40 30.81 12.61 33.24
N ASP A 41 30.97 13.75 32.57
CA ASP A 41 30.17 14.94 32.88
C ASP A 41 28.70 14.71 32.52
N HIS A 42 27.80 15.23 33.36
CA HIS A 42 26.34 15.14 33.19
C HIS A 42 25.73 16.40 32.54
N ILE A 43 26.57 17.38 32.18
CA ILE A 43 26.15 18.64 31.58
C ILE A 43 27.03 18.90 30.36
N LEU A 44 26.41 19.37 29.28
CA LEU A 44 27.06 19.90 28.10
C LEU A 44 26.73 21.39 27.98
N HIS A 45 27.75 22.24 27.94
CA HIS A 45 27.56 23.68 27.80
C HIS A 45 27.32 24.02 26.33
N LEU A 46 26.13 24.58 26.05
CA LEU A 46 25.65 24.84 24.70
C LEU A 46 25.24 26.30 24.51
N GLN A 47 25.26 26.76 23.25
CA GLN A 47 24.67 28.01 22.80
C GLN A 47 23.71 27.73 21.64
N LEU A 48 22.49 28.24 21.73
CA LEU A 48 21.48 28.14 20.68
C LEU A 48 21.70 29.22 19.60
N GLU A 49 21.03 29.08 18.46
CA GLU A 49 21.14 30.04 17.34
C GLU A 49 20.65 31.46 17.71
N ASP A 50 19.76 31.59 18.70
CA ASP A 50 19.31 32.87 19.26
C ASP A 50 20.29 33.47 20.30
N SER A 51 21.49 32.89 20.41
CA SER A 51 22.55 33.23 21.37
C SER A 51 22.24 32.88 22.84
N THR A 52 21.16 32.17 23.13
CA THR A 52 20.85 31.69 24.49
C THR A 52 21.85 30.61 24.91
N GLU A 53 22.51 30.81 26.05
CA GLU A 53 23.39 29.80 26.66
C GLU A 53 22.55 28.80 27.48
N LEU A 54 22.89 27.52 27.36
CA LEU A 54 22.16 26.41 27.98
C LEU A 54 23.14 25.38 28.57
N ASP A 55 23.01 25.16 29.88
CA ASP A 55 23.62 24.01 30.54
C ASP A 55 22.74 22.77 30.32
N TYR A 56 23.00 22.06 29.23
CA TYR A 56 22.13 20.98 28.78
C TYR A 56 22.44 19.67 29.53
N PRO A 57 21.48 19.07 30.25
CA PRO A 57 21.71 17.81 30.95
C PRO A 57 21.90 16.67 29.94
N VAL A 58 22.98 15.90 30.10
CA VAL A 58 23.32 14.76 29.23
C VAL A 58 23.49 13.48 30.03
N ASP A 59 23.11 12.36 29.40
CA ASP A 59 23.51 11.03 29.85
C ASP A 59 24.90 10.73 29.27
N PRO A 60 25.94 10.48 30.09
CA PRO A 60 27.27 10.15 29.60
C PRO A 60 27.31 8.92 28.68
N SER A 61 26.30 8.04 28.76
CA SER A 61 26.16 6.87 27.89
C SER A 61 25.51 7.16 26.54
N ALA A 62 24.83 8.31 26.40
CA ALA A 62 24.09 8.70 25.20
C ALA A 62 24.14 10.24 25.00
N LEU A 63 25.26 10.72 24.43
CA LEU A 63 25.45 12.13 24.13
C LEU A 63 24.56 12.62 22.96
N PRO A 64 24.23 13.93 22.90
CA PRO A 64 23.42 14.50 21.81
C PRO A 64 24.08 14.32 20.43
N PRO A 65 23.33 13.98 19.37
CA PRO A 65 23.93 13.70 18.05
C PRO A 65 24.75 14.87 17.49
N LEU A 66 25.99 14.62 17.07
CA LEU A 66 26.85 15.63 16.43
C LEU A 66 26.31 16.09 15.07
N ARG A 67 26.41 17.38 14.78
CA ARG A 67 26.03 17.95 13.48
C ARG A 67 27.15 17.75 12.46
N ASN A 68 26.77 17.36 11.24
CA ASN A 68 27.72 17.23 10.13
C ASN A 68 28.32 18.59 9.74
N PRO A 69 29.57 18.63 9.24
CA PRO A 69 30.14 19.82 8.63
C PRO A 69 29.27 20.35 7.48
N ASP A 70 29.15 21.67 7.35
CA ASP A 70 28.24 22.29 6.37
C ASP A 70 28.61 21.94 4.91
N ILE A 71 29.88 21.58 4.64
CA ILE A 71 30.32 21.14 3.29
C ILE A 71 29.67 19.83 2.83
N LEU A 72 29.24 18.96 3.76
CA LEU A 72 28.57 17.69 3.45
C LEU A 72 27.04 17.82 3.44
N VAL A 73 26.50 19.01 3.76
CA VAL A 73 25.07 19.25 3.77
C VAL A 73 24.60 19.54 2.35
N GLY A 74 23.51 18.88 1.93
CA GLY A 74 22.97 19.03 0.59
C GLY A 74 23.48 18.02 -0.44
N GLU A 75 24.34 17.09 -0.04
CA GLU A 75 24.86 16.01 -0.90
C GLU A 75 23.75 15.17 -1.57
N ASN A 76 24.08 14.59 -2.73
CA ASN A 76 23.14 13.79 -3.51
C ASN A 76 22.80 12.43 -2.87
N ASP A 77 23.68 11.89 -2.01
CA ASP A 77 23.49 10.66 -1.25
C ASP A 77 23.76 10.89 0.23
N LEU A 78 22.81 10.49 1.08
CA LEU A 78 22.90 10.60 2.53
C LEU A 78 24.02 9.74 3.13
N THR A 79 24.50 8.71 2.42
CA THR A 79 25.64 7.89 2.88
C THR A 79 26.97 8.64 2.89
N ALA A 80 27.06 9.80 2.22
CA ALA A 80 28.24 10.66 2.24
C ALA A 80 28.41 11.43 3.58
N LEU A 81 27.37 11.45 4.43
CA LEU A 81 27.41 12.11 5.73
C LEU A 81 28.38 11.39 6.69
N SER A 82 29.14 12.15 7.47
CA SER A 82 30.06 11.60 8.46
C SER A 82 29.32 11.04 9.69
N TYR A 83 28.35 11.82 10.19
CA TYR A 83 27.49 11.42 11.29
C TYR A 83 26.11 11.09 10.73
N LEU A 84 25.78 9.81 10.72
CA LEU A 84 24.59 9.30 10.06
C LEU A 84 23.53 8.91 11.11
N HIS A 85 22.62 9.83 11.40
CA HIS A 85 21.56 9.70 12.40
C HIS A 85 20.32 10.51 11.99
N GLU A 86 19.22 10.37 12.73
CA GLU A 86 17.92 10.98 12.41
C GLU A 86 17.99 12.49 12.13
N PRO A 87 18.57 13.35 12.99
CA PRO A 87 18.61 14.79 12.71
C PRO A 87 19.45 15.15 11.49
N ALA A 88 20.55 14.43 11.22
CA ALA A 88 21.36 14.67 10.02
C ALA A 88 20.57 14.41 8.73
N VAL A 89 19.79 13.33 8.71
CA VAL A 89 18.93 12.96 7.58
C VAL A 89 17.82 14.00 7.38
N LEU A 90 17.12 14.35 8.47
CA LEU A 90 16.04 15.33 8.43
C LEU A 90 16.54 16.68 7.91
N HIS A 91 17.67 17.15 8.43
CA HIS A 91 18.27 18.43 8.04
C HIS A 91 18.72 18.43 6.58
N ASN A 92 19.43 17.38 6.12
CA ASN A 92 19.90 17.31 4.73
C ASN A 92 18.71 17.30 3.75
N LEU A 93 17.65 16.51 4.04
CA LEU A 93 16.43 16.50 3.23
C LEU A 93 15.73 17.86 3.24
N ARG A 94 15.66 18.54 4.40
CA ARG A 94 15.06 19.88 4.51
C ARG A 94 15.80 20.89 3.62
N VAL A 95 17.12 20.95 3.71
CA VAL A 95 17.95 21.89 2.91
C VAL A 95 17.75 21.61 1.42
N ARG A 96 17.86 20.34 1.00
CA ARG A 96 17.66 19.96 -0.42
C ARG A 96 16.26 20.32 -0.93
N PHE A 97 15.23 20.06 -0.13
CA PHE A 97 13.83 20.25 -0.55
C PHE A 97 13.38 21.71 -0.51
N VAL A 98 13.66 22.40 0.59
CA VAL A 98 13.17 23.78 0.84
C VAL A 98 14.04 24.79 0.10
N GLU A 99 15.36 24.70 0.23
CA GLU A 99 16.28 25.71 -0.31
C GLU A 99 16.61 25.42 -1.78
N SER A 100 17.05 24.19 -2.08
CA SER A 100 17.49 23.82 -3.44
C SER A 100 16.37 23.34 -4.36
N ARG A 101 15.14 23.17 -3.84
CA ARG A 101 13.96 22.65 -4.59
C ARG A 101 14.21 21.28 -5.25
N LEU A 102 15.09 20.47 -4.66
CA LEU A 102 15.41 19.12 -5.08
C LEU A 102 14.52 18.12 -4.34
N ILE A 103 13.77 17.32 -5.09
CA ILE A 103 12.80 16.36 -4.52
C ILE A 103 13.33 14.94 -4.38
N TYR A 104 14.47 14.65 -5.01
CA TYR A 104 15.06 13.32 -5.05
C TYR A 104 16.43 13.34 -4.36
N THR A 105 16.65 12.35 -3.50
CA THR A 105 17.92 12.16 -2.77
C THR A 105 18.18 10.67 -2.62
N TYR A 106 19.41 10.22 -2.84
CA TYR A 106 19.79 8.85 -2.55
C TYR A 106 20.01 8.63 -1.05
N SER A 107 19.76 7.42 -0.60
CA SER A 107 20.08 6.92 0.72
C SER A 107 20.65 5.52 0.54
N GLY A 108 21.88 5.46 0.01
CA GLY A 108 22.49 4.22 -0.47
C GLY A 108 21.66 3.61 -1.61
N ILE A 109 21.11 2.41 -1.40
CA ILE A 109 20.31 1.71 -2.42
C ILE A 109 18.88 2.24 -2.57
N ILE A 110 18.44 3.12 -1.68
CA ILE A 110 17.09 3.68 -1.68
C ILE A 110 17.09 5.04 -2.39
N LEU A 111 16.06 5.31 -3.19
CA LEU A 111 15.70 6.66 -3.60
C LEU A 111 14.62 7.24 -2.66
N VAL A 112 14.92 8.36 -2.00
CA VAL A 112 13.93 9.16 -1.27
C VAL A 112 13.30 10.17 -2.23
N ALA A 113 11.97 10.21 -2.28
CA ALA A 113 11.20 11.09 -3.16
C ALA A 113 10.23 11.94 -2.33
N MET A 114 10.46 13.24 -2.23
CA MET A 114 9.58 14.17 -1.50
C MET A 114 8.52 14.76 -2.42
N ASN A 115 7.25 14.76 -2.01
CA ASN A 115 6.18 15.32 -2.83
C ASN A 115 6.25 16.86 -2.91
N PRO A 116 6.51 17.47 -4.09
CA PRO A 116 6.61 18.93 -4.19
C PRO A 116 5.26 19.66 -4.13
N TYR A 117 4.13 18.97 -4.32
CA TYR A 117 2.81 19.56 -4.61
C TYR A 117 2.82 20.62 -5.72
N LYS A 118 3.76 20.49 -6.65
CA LYS A 118 3.96 21.37 -7.79
C LYS A 118 4.48 20.58 -8.98
N GLU A 119 4.02 20.91 -10.18
CA GLU A 119 4.58 20.36 -11.40
C GLU A 119 6.00 20.89 -11.62
N LEU A 120 6.93 19.97 -11.89
CA LEU A 120 8.34 20.28 -12.14
C LEU A 120 8.73 19.90 -13.56
N PRO A 121 9.51 20.73 -14.27
CA PRO A 121 9.93 20.49 -15.66
C PRO A 121 11.10 19.48 -15.77
N ILE A 122 11.09 18.42 -14.95
CA ILE A 122 12.16 17.41 -14.87
C ILE A 122 11.77 16.06 -15.50
N TYR A 123 10.57 15.96 -16.08
CA TYR A 123 10.02 14.71 -16.63
C TYR A 123 9.83 14.72 -18.15
N GLY A 124 10.46 15.68 -18.85
CA GLY A 124 10.42 15.76 -20.31
C GLY A 124 11.27 14.69 -21.00
N ASP A 125 11.01 14.43 -22.27
CA ASP A 125 11.69 13.37 -23.03
C ASP A 125 13.21 13.63 -23.16
N ALA A 126 13.62 14.90 -23.21
CA ALA A 126 15.04 15.26 -23.19
C ALA A 126 15.76 14.77 -21.92
N ILE A 127 15.08 14.81 -20.76
CA ILE A 127 15.63 14.31 -19.50
C ILE A 127 15.68 12.79 -19.51
N ILE A 128 14.65 12.11 -20.03
CA ILE A 128 14.65 10.65 -20.19
C ILE A 128 15.89 10.19 -20.99
N HIS A 129 16.17 10.85 -22.10
CA HIS A 129 17.35 10.55 -22.93
C HIS A 129 18.67 10.89 -22.25
N ALA A 130 18.72 11.92 -21.39
CA ALA A 130 19.92 12.24 -20.62
C ALA A 130 20.30 11.15 -19.61
N TYR A 131 19.30 10.50 -18.99
CA TYR A 131 19.55 9.38 -18.07
C TYR A 131 19.84 8.05 -18.79
N SER A 132 19.42 7.88 -20.04
CA SER A 132 19.60 6.63 -20.79
C SER A 132 21.09 6.32 -21.01
N GLY A 133 21.49 5.09 -20.65
CA GLY A 133 22.85 4.58 -20.75
C GLY A 133 23.78 4.98 -19.59
N GLN A 134 23.41 5.97 -18.77
CA GLN A 134 24.24 6.45 -17.67
C GLN A 134 24.27 5.46 -16.49
N ASN A 135 25.32 5.50 -15.65
CA ASN A 135 25.33 4.69 -14.43
C ASN A 135 24.68 5.43 -13.27
N MET A 136 24.19 4.67 -12.30
CA MET A 136 23.76 5.23 -11.02
C MET A 136 24.94 5.96 -10.35
N GLY A 137 24.72 7.22 -9.95
CA GLY A 137 25.74 8.07 -9.30
C GLY A 137 26.49 9.03 -10.22
N ASP A 138 26.49 8.79 -11.55
CA ASP A 138 27.06 9.74 -12.52
C ASP A 138 26.11 10.93 -12.78
N MET A 139 24.83 10.74 -12.48
CA MET A 139 23.74 11.71 -12.67
C MET A 139 23.07 12.03 -11.33
N ASP A 140 22.41 13.19 -11.27
CA ASP A 140 21.64 13.59 -10.10
C ASP A 140 20.54 12.57 -9.76
N PRO A 141 20.16 12.44 -8.46
CA PRO A 141 19.14 11.51 -8.03
C PRO A 141 17.81 11.74 -8.77
N HIS A 142 17.26 10.68 -9.37
CA HIS A 142 15.99 10.76 -10.08
C HIS A 142 15.31 9.40 -10.20
N ILE A 143 13.98 9.39 -10.34
CA ILE A 143 13.21 8.16 -10.58
C ILE A 143 13.62 7.46 -11.89
N PHE A 144 14.09 8.23 -12.87
CA PHE A 144 14.60 7.70 -14.14
C PHE A 144 15.94 6.97 -13.98
N ALA A 145 16.78 7.39 -13.02
CA ALA A 145 18.02 6.67 -12.73
C ALA A 145 17.72 5.28 -12.13
N VAL A 146 16.70 5.19 -11.26
CA VAL A 146 16.23 3.89 -10.73
C VAL A 146 15.65 3.00 -11.84
N ALA A 147 14.87 3.59 -12.75
CA ALA A 147 14.33 2.85 -13.88
C ALA A 147 15.44 2.37 -14.84
N GLU A 148 16.42 3.22 -15.15
CA GLU A 148 17.56 2.86 -16.00
C GLU A 148 18.43 1.78 -15.36
N GLU A 149 18.72 1.87 -14.06
CA GLU A 149 19.50 0.85 -13.36
C GLU A 149 18.79 -0.51 -13.39
N ALA A 150 17.47 -0.53 -13.17
CA ALA A 150 16.67 -1.75 -13.32
C ALA A 150 16.75 -2.29 -14.77
N TYR A 151 16.62 -1.43 -15.77
CA TYR A 151 16.70 -1.83 -17.18
C TYR A 151 18.09 -2.40 -17.55
N LYS A 152 19.17 -1.75 -17.13
CA LYS A 152 20.55 -2.19 -17.34
C LYS A 152 20.84 -3.50 -16.63
N GLN A 153 20.44 -3.65 -15.36
CA GLN A 153 20.64 -4.89 -14.62
C GLN A 153 19.85 -6.06 -15.21
N MET A 154 18.64 -5.81 -15.71
CA MET A 154 17.85 -6.83 -16.42
C MET A 154 18.62 -7.36 -17.63
N ALA A 155 19.15 -6.46 -18.46
CA ALA A 155 19.88 -6.83 -19.67
C ALA A 155 21.24 -7.47 -19.39
N ARG A 156 21.95 -6.98 -18.37
CA ARG A 156 23.28 -7.47 -17.99
C ARG A 156 23.25 -8.83 -17.31
N ASN A 157 22.29 -9.04 -16.41
CA ASN A 157 22.26 -10.20 -15.52
C ASN A 157 21.24 -11.26 -15.94
N ASP A 158 20.47 -11.02 -17.00
CA ASP A 158 19.34 -11.86 -17.46
C ASP A 158 18.40 -12.24 -16.31
N ARG A 159 18.09 -11.25 -15.45
CA ARG A 159 17.29 -11.44 -14.24
C ARG A 159 16.15 -10.45 -14.20
N ASN A 160 14.98 -10.93 -13.77
CA ASN A 160 13.80 -10.09 -13.59
C ASN A 160 14.01 -9.06 -12.47
N GLN A 161 13.38 -7.91 -12.59
CA GLN A 161 13.55 -6.79 -11.67
C GLN A 161 12.21 -6.40 -11.04
N SER A 162 12.24 -5.73 -9.90
CA SER A 162 11.07 -5.08 -9.33
C SER A 162 11.39 -3.67 -8.85
N ILE A 163 10.57 -2.68 -9.20
CA ILE A 163 10.59 -1.34 -8.60
C ILE A 163 9.50 -1.31 -7.53
N ILE A 164 9.90 -1.17 -6.27
CA ILE A 164 9.02 -1.18 -5.10
C ILE A 164 8.87 0.26 -4.61
N VAL A 165 7.70 0.84 -4.84
CA VAL A 165 7.37 2.20 -4.42
C VAL A 165 6.49 2.15 -3.17
N SER A 166 6.93 2.81 -2.10
CA SER A 166 6.26 2.83 -0.80
C SER A 166 6.22 4.22 -0.20
N GLY A 167 5.42 4.41 0.85
CA GLY A 167 5.18 5.71 1.49
C GLY A 167 3.71 5.89 1.87
N GLU A 168 3.40 6.87 2.70
CA GLU A 168 2.02 7.13 3.13
C GLU A 168 1.10 7.55 1.96
N SER A 169 -0.22 7.56 2.20
CA SER A 169 -1.17 8.06 1.21
C SER A 169 -0.92 9.54 0.91
N GLY A 170 -0.86 9.91 -0.36
CA GLY A 170 -0.52 11.25 -0.82
C GLY A 170 0.98 11.54 -0.94
N ALA A 171 1.86 10.60 -0.61
CA ALA A 171 3.31 10.81 -0.70
C ALA A 171 3.88 10.85 -2.14
N GLY A 172 3.10 10.44 -3.16
CA GLY A 172 3.54 10.45 -4.56
C GLY A 172 3.92 9.08 -5.15
N LYS A 173 3.49 7.98 -4.53
CA LYS A 173 3.77 6.60 -4.99
C LYS A 173 3.33 6.34 -6.44
N THR A 174 2.06 6.57 -6.73
CA THR A 174 1.46 6.35 -8.06
C THR A 174 2.11 7.24 -9.13
N VAL A 175 2.48 8.47 -8.76
CA VAL A 175 3.19 9.40 -9.67
C VAL A 175 4.59 8.86 -10.00
N SER A 176 5.33 8.39 -8.99
CA SER A 176 6.66 7.78 -9.18
C SER A 176 6.59 6.50 -10.01
N ALA A 177 5.65 5.61 -9.72
CA ALA A 177 5.40 4.40 -10.50
C ALA A 177 5.07 4.72 -11.96
N ARG A 178 4.23 5.73 -12.20
CA ARG A 178 3.87 6.19 -13.56
C ARG A 178 5.08 6.75 -14.32
N TYR A 179 5.94 7.53 -13.68
CA TYR A 179 7.15 8.04 -14.32
C TYR A 179 8.16 6.93 -14.63
N ALA A 180 8.32 5.94 -13.73
CA ALA A 180 9.14 4.75 -14.02
C ALA A 180 8.60 3.98 -15.24
N MET A 181 7.28 3.75 -15.32
CA MET A 181 6.65 3.12 -16.49
C MET A 181 6.85 3.93 -17.77
N ARG A 182 6.72 5.27 -17.71
CA ARG A 182 6.95 6.16 -18.85
C ARG A 182 8.39 6.10 -19.35
N TYR A 183 9.36 5.96 -18.44
CA TYR A 183 10.76 5.79 -18.79
C TYR A 183 10.95 4.55 -19.68
N PHE A 184 10.48 3.38 -19.21
CA PHE A 184 10.56 2.13 -19.96
C PHE A 184 9.87 2.22 -21.33
N ALA A 185 8.68 2.82 -21.37
CA ALA A 185 7.94 3.03 -22.61
C ALA A 185 8.75 3.85 -23.64
N THR A 186 9.51 4.84 -23.18
CA THR A 186 10.25 5.74 -24.07
C THR A 186 11.57 5.12 -24.54
N VAL A 187 12.34 4.48 -23.65
CA VAL A 187 13.66 3.93 -23.99
C VAL A 187 13.58 2.61 -24.75
N SER A 188 12.49 1.86 -24.60
CA SER A 188 12.28 0.58 -25.30
C SER A 188 11.49 0.72 -26.61
N LYS A 189 11.20 1.96 -27.04
CA LYS A 189 10.31 2.26 -28.14
C LYS A 189 10.82 1.73 -29.46
N SER A 190 10.02 0.90 -30.13
CA SER A 190 10.30 0.43 -31.49
C SER A 190 9.39 1.11 -32.52
N SER A 191 9.92 1.36 -33.72
CA SER A 191 9.21 2.05 -34.81
C SER A 191 7.95 1.31 -35.30
N SER A 192 7.75 0.04 -34.93
CA SER A 192 6.64 -0.81 -35.39
C SER A 192 5.52 -1.03 -34.35
N ASN A 193 5.77 -0.84 -33.05
CA ASN A 193 4.86 -1.26 -31.96
C ASN A 193 4.46 -0.15 -30.97
N ALA A 194 4.43 1.12 -31.41
CA ALA A 194 4.02 2.26 -30.56
C ALA A 194 2.69 2.08 -29.79
N LYS A 195 1.82 1.17 -30.24
CA LYS A 195 0.51 0.88 -29.64
C LYS A 195 0.57 0.16 -28.28
N VAL A 196 1.64 -0.57 -27.95
CA VAL A 196 1.69 -1.38 -26.70
C VAL A 196 2.04 -0.50 -25.51
N GLU A 197 3.03 0.38 -25.67
CA GLU A 197 3.45 1.35 -24.66
C GLU A 197 2.29 2.26 -24.21
N ASP A 198 1.56 2.82 -25.19
CA ASP A 198 0.41 3.69 -24.94
C ASP A 198 -0.68 2.94 -24.17
N LYS A 199 -0.89 1.65 -24.48
CA LYS A 199 -1.85 0.81 -23.74
C LYS A 199 -1.42 0.55 -22.30
N VAL A 200 -0.14 0.27 -22.05
CA VAL A 200 0.39 0.03 -20.70
C VAL A 200 0.18 1.27 -19.81
N LEU A 201 0.46 2.46 -20.35
CA LEU A 201 0.25 3.73 -19.63
C LEU A 201 -1.25 4.05 -19.46
N ALA A 202 -2.07 3.70 -20.45
CA ALA A 202 -3.52 3.90 -20.45
C ALA A 202 -4.27 3.04 -19.42
N CYS A 203 -3.67 2.03 -18.80
CA CYS A 203 -4.37 1.27 -17.77
C CYS A 203 -4.62 2.08 -16.48
N ASN A 204 -3.79 3.10 -16.21
CA ASN A 204 -3.83 3.81 -14.94
C ASN A 204 -5.17 4.54 -14.71
N PRO A 205 -5.68 5.40 -15.63
CA PRO A 205 -6.94 6.10 -15.41
C PRO A 205 -8.13 5.18 -15.11
N ILE A 206 -8.21 4.01 -15.76
CA ILE A 206 -9.28 3.03 -15.49
C ILE A 206 -9.14 2.49 -14.07
N THR A 207 -7.94 2.04 -13.70
CA THR A 207 -7.71 1.49 -12.36
C THR A 207 -7.87 2.53 -11.25
N GLU A 208 -7.56 3.79 -11.53
CA GLU A 208 -7.81 4.91 -10.61
C GLU A 208 -9.32 5.19 -10.47
N ALA A 209 -10.07 5.17 -11.57
CA ALA A 209 -11.52 5.39 -11.50
C ALA A 209 -12.24 4.34 -10.65
N ILE A 210 -11.88 3.06 -10.79
CA ILE A 210 -12.55 1.93 -10.09
C ILE A 210 -11.86 1.51 -8.78
N GLY A 211 -10.66 2.02 -8.50
CA GLY A 211 -9.84 1.55 -7.39
C GLY A 211 -9.33 2.66 -6.48
N ASN A 212 -9.49 3.93 -6.86
CA ASN A 212 -9.12 5.06 -6.01
C ASN A 212 -10.35 5.79 -5.48
N ALA A 213 -10.17 6.44 -4.33
CA ALA A 213 -11.20 7.23 -3.67
C ALA A 213 -10.58 8.41 -2.92
N LYS A 214 -11.42 9.42 -2.61
CA LYS A 214 -11.05 10.53 -1.74
C LYS A 214 -11.08 10.07 -0.28
N THR A 215 -9.97 10.28 0.43
CA THR A 215 -9.90 10.18 1.89
C THR A 215 -9.57 11.55 2.49
N THR A 216 -9.57 11.65 3.82
CA THR A 216 -9.13 12.88 4.51
C THR A 216 -7.67 13.23 4.25
N ARG A 217 -6.84 12.25 3.85
CA ARG A 217 -5.38 12.43 3.63
C ARG A 217 -5.00 12.70 2.18
N ASN A 218 -5.77 12.18 1.23
CA ASN A 218 -5.45 12.24 -0.19
C ASN A 218 -6.74 12.18 -1.02
N ASP A 219 -6.87 13.09 -1.99
CA ASP A 219 -8.06 13.16 -2.84
C ASP A 219 -8.14 12.02 -3.87
N ASN A 220 -7.00 11.41 -4.20
CA ASN A 220 -6.90 10.29 -5.13
C ASN A 220 -6.13 9.11 -4.50
N SER A 221 -6.61 8.63 -3.35
CA SER A 221 -5.97 7.53 -2.63
C SER A 221 -6.26 6.20 -3.31
N SER A 222 -5.23 5.48 -3.75
CA SER A 222 -5.35 4.08 -4.17
C SER A 222 -5.88 3.23 -3.02
N ARG A 223 -7.00 2.53 -3.26
CA ARG A 223 -7.66 1.60 -2.34
C ARG A 223 -7.59 0.15 -2.85
N PHE A 224 -6.47 -0.17 -3.50
CA PHE A 224 -5.94 -1.52 -3.74
C PHE A 224 -4.42 -1.43 -3.96
N GLY A 225 -3.70 -2.54 -3.79
CA GLY A 225 -2.31 -2.69 -4.20
C GLY A 225 -2.22 -3.14 -5.66
N LYS A 226 -1.32 -2.55 -6.44
CA LYS A 226 -1.12 -2.81 -7.86
C LYS A 226 0.31 -3.27 -8.13
N TYR A 227 0.46 -4.44 -8.73
CA TYR A 227 1.73 -4.92 -9.26
C TYR A 227 1.62 -5.06 -10.77
N MET A 228 2.37 -4.25 -11.51
CA MET A 228 2.36 -4.22 -12.96
C MET A 228 3.65 -4.86 -13.50
N GLU A 229 3.54 -6.07 -14.04
CA GLU A 229 4.64 -6.79 -14.68
C GLU A 229 4.78 -6.33 -16.14
N ILE A 230 5.82 -5.57 -16.45
CA ILE A 230 6.11 -5.13 -17.82
C ILE A 230 6.99 -6.20 -18.47
N SER A 231 6.49 -6.82 -19.54
CA SER A 231 7.15 -7.92 -20.22
C SER A 231 8.05 -7.42 -21.34
N PHE A 232 9.26 -7.99 -21.42
CA PHE A 232 10.26 -7.69 -22.45
C PHE A 232 10.61 -8.91 -23.29
N ASP A 233 10.98 -8.68 -24.55
CA ASP A 233 11.53 -9.70 -25.45
C ASP A 233 13.05 -9.86 -25.30
N LYS A 234 13.64 -10.71 -26.15
CA LYS A 234 15.10 -10.95 -26.18
C LYS A 234 15.94 -9.74 -26.61
N LYS A 235 15.32 -8.70 -27.14
CA LYS A 235 15.96 -7.42 -27.48
C LYS A 235 15.67 -6.35 -26.42
N TYR A 236 15.08 -6.76 -25.30
CA TYR A 236 14.65 -5.87 -24.21
C TYR A 236 13.67 -4.78 -24.66
N GLN A 237 12.81 -5.11 -25.63
CA GLN A 237 11.70 -4.25 -26.07
C GLN A 237 10.41 -4.66 -25.37
N ILE A 238 9.54 -3.68 -25.04
CA ILE A 238 8.25 -3.98 -24.42
C ILE A 238 7.37 -4.74 -25.41
N ILE A 239 6.86 -5.88 -24.97
CA ILE A 239 5.91 -6.71 -25.74
C ILE A 239 4.51 -6.67 -25.16
N GLY A 240 4.37 -6.39 -23.87
CA GLY A 240 3.08 -6.27 -23.20
C GLY A 240 3.25 -6.13 -21.70
N ALA A 241 2.16 -6.32 -20.96
CA ALA A 241 2.20 -6.28 -19.51
C ALA A 241 1.09 -7.11 -18.87
N ASN A 242 1.25 -7.40 -17.58
CA ASN A 242 0.28 -8.12 -16.77
C ASN A 242 0.11 -7.44 -15.41
N MET A 243 -1.12 -7.11 -15.05
CA MET A 243 -1.47 -6.47 -13.80
C MET A 243 -2.01 -7.49 -12.80
N ARG A 244 -1.44 -7.49 -11.60
CA ARG A 244 -1.96 -8.21 -10.42
C ARG A 244 -2.43 -7.19 -9.39
N THR A 245 -3.59 -7.44 -8.81
CA THR A 245 -4.20 -6.57 -7.81
C THR A 245 -4.32 -7.27 -6.47
N TYR A 246 -4.17 -6.50 -5.39
CA TYR A 246 -4.16 -7.01 -4.02
C TYR A 246 -5.04 -6.13 -3.13
N LEU A 247 -5.80 -6.75 -2.22
CA LEU A 247 -6.50 -6.07 -1.12
C LEU A 247 -7.29 -4.81 -1.55
N LEU A 248 -8.28 -5.01 -2.41
CA LEU A 248 -9.30 -3.99 -2.67
C LEU A 248 -10.09 -3.71 -1.38
N GLU A 249 -10.21 -2.44 -0.98
CA GLU A 249 -10.99 -2.04 0.19
C GLU A 249 -12.50 -2.17 -0.10
N LYS A 250 -13.06 -3.35 0.15
CA LYS A 250 -14.48 -3.63 -0.13
C LYS A 250 -15.43 -2.78 0.71
N SER A 251 -15.08 -2.47 1.96
CA SER A 251 -15.91 -1.67 2.86
C SER A 251 -16.24 -0.29 2.28
N ARG A 252 -15.31 0.31 1.51
CA ARG A 252 -15.50 1.58 0.81
C ARG A 252 -16.77 1.65 -0.05
N VAL A 253 -17.19 0.52 -0.63
CA VAL A 253 -18.37 0.45 -1.52
C VAL A 253 -19.64 0.84 -0.80
N VAL A 254 -19.74 0.53 0.50
CA VAL A 254 -20.99 0.65 1.28
C VAL A 254 -20.88 1.60 2.46
N PHE A 255 -19.66 2.06 2.78
CA PHE A 255 -19.40 2.92 3.93
C PHE A 255 -18.34 3.97 3.59
N GLN A 256 -18.58 5.21 4.04
CA GLN A 256 -17.61 6.30 4.00
C GLN A 256 -17.68 7.13 5.29
N SER A 257 -16.53 7.50 5.84
CA SER A 257 -16.44 8.45 6.95
C SER A 257 -16.66 9.88 6.45
N GLU A 258 -16.85 10.81 7.39
CA GLU A 258 -17.03 12.23 7.08
C GLU A 258 -15.89 12.78 6.19
N ASN A 259 -16.25 13.56 5.17
CA ASN A 259 -15.35 14.10 4.14
C ASN A 259 -14.66 13.08 3.21
N GLU A 260 -14.97 11.79 3.30
CA GLU A 260 -14.52 10.78 2.36
C GLU A 260 -15.52 10.52 1.23
N ARG A 261 -15.05 9.94 0.12
CA ARG A 261 -15.89 9.48 -0.98
C ARG A 261 -15.82 7.97 -1.15
N ASN A 262 -16.78 7.43 -1.89
CA ASN A 262 -16.67 6.12 -2.52
C ASN A 262 -15.67 6.18 -3.71
N TYR A 263 -15.51 5.10 -4.46
CA TYR A 263 -14.69 5.05 -5.67
C TYR A 263 -15.14 6.10 -6.70
N HIS A 264 -14.18 6.73 -7.38
CA HIS A 264 -14.42 7.86 -8.27
C HIS A 264 -15.45 7.56 -9.38
N ILE A 265 -15.45 6.34 -9.90
CA ILE A 265 -16.35 5.92 -10.99
C ILE A 265 -17.83 6.12 -10.66
N PHE A 266 -18.23 6.02 -9.39
CA PHE A 266 -19.62 6.28 -8.99
C PHE A 266 -19.99 7.76 -9.15
N TYR A 267 -19.09 8.68 -8.82
CA TYR A 267 -19.31 10.12 -8.96
C TYR A 267 -19.24 10.55 -10.43
N GLN A 268 -18.30 9.97 -11.20
CA GLN A 268 -18.21 10.13 -12.66
C GLN A 268 -19.53 9.72 -13.35
N LEU A 269 -20.12 8.61 -12.91
CA LEU A 269 -21.37 8.08 -13.42
C LEU A 269 -22.59 8.93 -13.01
N CYS A 270 -22.70 9.32 -11.75
CA CYS A 270 -23.76 10.22 -11.26
C CYS A 270 -23.69 11.61 -11.92
N ALA A 271 -22.50 12.18 -12.09
CA ALA A 271 -22.30 13.47 -12.79
C ALA A 271 -22.70 13.40 -14.28
N SER A 272 -22.75 12.21 -14.84
CA SER A 272 -23.13 11.94 -16.23
C SER A 272 -24.59 11.51 -16.41
N ALA A 273 -25.39 11.44 -15.33
CA ALA A 273 -26.75 10.87 -15.34
C ALA A 273 -27.70 11.48 -16.39
N GLN A 274 -27.53 12.76 -16.74
CA GLN A 274 -28.40 13.46 -17.70
C GLN A 274 -28.06 13.19 -19.18
N ARG A 275 -26.93 12.52 -19.48
CA ARG A 275 -26.56 12.16 -20.86
C ARG A 275 -27.53 11.11 -21.40
N SER A 276 -27.89 11.23 -22.68
CA SER A 276 -28.85 10.34 -23.34
C SER A 276 -28.49 8.86 -23.24
N GLU A 277 -27.19 8.54 -23.34
CA GLU A 277 -26.67 7.17 -23.25
C GLU A 277 -26.90 6.52 -21.87
N PHE A 278 -26.97 7.32 -20.79
CA PHE A 278 -27.11 6.81 -19.41
C PHE A 278 -28.54 6.88 -18.86
N LYS A 279 -29.52 7.41 -19.61
CA LYS A 279 -30.91 7.54 -19.12
C LYS A 279 -31.54 6.22 -18.68
N HIS A 280 -31.21 5.13 -19.36
CA HIS A 280 -31.70 3.79 -19.03
C HIS A 280 -31.13 3.24 -17.71
N LEU A 281 -30.06 3.85 -17.18
CA LEU A 281 -29.50 3.49 -15.88
C LEU A 281 -30.27 4.10 -14.71
N GLN A 282 -31.22 5.02 -14.97
CA GLN A 282 -32.07 5.69 -13.98
C GLN A 282 -31.31 6.34 -12.81
N LEU A 283 -30.10 6.83 -13.11
CA LEU A 283 -29.23 7.49 -12.16
C LEU A 283 -29.72 8.89 -11.78
N ALA A 284 -29.29 9.34 -10.61
CA ALA A 284 -29.55 10.67 -10.09
C ALA A 284 -28.25 11.31 -9.57
N SER A 285 -28.36 12.42 -8.85
CA SER A 285 -27.17 13.07 -8.27
C SER A 285 -26.51 12.18 -7.20
N ALA A 286 -25.20 12.33 -6.99
CA ALA A 286 -24.48 11.52 -6.00
C ALA A 286 -25.00 11.71 -4.55
N GLY A 287 -25.70 12.80 -4.27
CA GLY A 287 -26.32 13.05 -2.96
C GLY A 287 -27.58 12.20 -2.70
N GLU A 288 -28.17 11.60 -3.75
CA GLU A 288 -29.40 10.82 -3.62
C GLU A 288 -29.16 9.34 -3.28
N PHE A 289 -27.95 8.83 -3.53
CA PHE A 289 -27.60 7.45 -3.22
C PHE A 289 -26.86 7.36 -1.88
N ASN A 290 -27.32 6.45 -1.03
CA ASN A 290 -26.74 6.22 0.30
C ASN A 290 -25.24 5.89 0.18
N TYR A 291 -24.86 5.03 -0.76
CA TYR A 291 -23.47 4.59 -0.95
C TYR A 291 -22.51 5.67 -1.49
N THR A 292 -22.99 6.85 -1.87
CA THR A 292 -22.12 7.98 -2.30
C THR A 292 -22.26 9.22 -1.44
N ASN A 293 -23.24 9.26 -0.53
CA ASN A 293 -23.56 10.44 0.28
C ASN A 293 -23.20 10.31 1.77
N MET A 294 -22.71 9.16 2.27
CA MET A 294 -22.39 9.01 3.71
C MET A 294 -21.34 10.00 4.20
N GLY A 295 -20.34 10.31 3.38
CA GLY A 295 -19.29 11.27 3.71
C GLY A 295 -19.71 12.74 3.64
N ARG A 296 -20.96 13.04 3.28
CA ARG A 296 -21.58 14.39 3.18
C ARG A 296 -20.94 15.35 2.16
N ASN A 297 -19.86 14.96 1.50
CA ASN A 297 -19.21 15.76 0.47
C ASN A 297 -19.00 14.90 -0.79
N THR A 298 -19.76 15.20 -1.84
CA THR A 298 -19.72 14.45 -3.09
C THR A 298 -18.72 15.00 -4.10
N THR A 299 -18.15 16.17 -3.84
CA THR A 299 -17.24 16.89 -4.75
C THR A 299 -15.79 16.90 -4.23
N ILE A 300 -14.84 16.98 -5.15
CA ILE A 300 -13.43 17.26 -4.85
C ILE A 300 -13.09 18.60 -5.51
N GLU A 301 -12.38 19.45 -4.77
CA GLU A 301 -11.93 20.74 -5.28
C GLU A 301 -10.98 20.54 -6.47
N GLY A 302 -11.24 21.25 -7.57
CA GLY A 302 -10.42 21.16 -8.79
C GLY A 302 -10.70 19.93 -9.68
N VAL A 303 -11.57 19.00 -9.27
CA VAL A 303 -11.91 17.81 -10.05
C VAL A 303 -13.28 17.98 -10.73
N ASN A 304 -13.37 17.58 -12.00
CA ASN A 304 -14.62 17.56 -12.74
C ASN A 304 -14.98 16.12 -13.10
N ASP A 305 -15.81 15.48 -12.26
CA ASP A 305 -16.20 14.07 -12.42
C ASP A 305 -16.86 13.79 -13.80
N CYS A 306 -17.53 14.77 -14.42
CA CYS A 306 -18.12 14.60 -15.76
C CYS A 306 -17.05 14.62 -16.88
N ALA A 307 -16.01 15.45 -16.73
CA ALA A 307 -14.87 15.43 -17.64
C ALA A 307 -14.08 14.13 -17.48
N ASP A 308 -13.86 13.69 -16.24
CA ASP A 308 -13.16 12.44 -15.94
C ASP A 308 -13.91 11.22 -16.48
N MET A 309 -15.25 11.21 -16.44
CA MET A 309 -16.04 10.16 -17.10
C MET A 309 -15.72 10.04 -18.60
N LYS A 310 -15.60 11.18 -19.30
CA LYS A 310 -15.23 11.17 -20.73
C LYS A 310 -13.83 10.60 -20.93
N GLU A 311 -12.90 10.92 -20.03
CA GLU A 311 -11.54 10.39 -20.09
C GLU A 311 -11.50 8.88 -19.81
N THR A 312 -12.28 8.41 -18.83
CA THR A 312 -12.49 6.98 -18.55
C THR A 312 -13.03 6.25 -19.79
N GLN A 313 -14.07 6.76 -20.45
CA GLN A 313 -14.65 6.17 -21.67
C GLN A 313 -13.63 6.12 -22.83
N LYS A 314 -12.85 7.19 -23.05
CA LYS A 314 -11.78 7.20 -24.05
C LYS A 314 -10.71 6.15 -23.74
N THR A 315 -10.34 6.03 -22.46
CA THR A 315 -9.30 5.10 -22.02
C THR A 315 -9.75 3.65 -22.18
N PHE A 316 -11.00 3.32 -21.84
CA PHE A 316 -11.61 2.02 -22.17
C PHE A 316 -11.50 1.73 -23.67
N SER A 317 -11.86 2.70 -24.51
CA SER A 317 -11.82 2.57 -25.97
C SER A 317 -10.39 2.35 -26.50
N LEU A 318 -9.38 3.00 -25.92
CA LEU A 318 -7.96 2.85 -26.27
C LEU A 318 -7.44 1.43 -25.98
N LEU A 319 -7.92 0.79 -24.91
CA LEU A 319 -7.63 -0.62 -24.61
C LEU A 319 -8.44 -1.60 -25.47
N GLY A 320 -9.31 -1.11 -26.36
CA GLY A 320 -10.17 -1.95 -27.21
C GLY A 320 -11.42 -2.47 -26.50
N LEU A 321 -11.76 -1.91 -25.34
CA LEU A 321 -12.99 -2.23 -24.61
C LEU A 321 -14.14 -1.38 -25.18
N LYS A 322 -14.95 -2.03 -26.02
CA LYS A 322 -16.01 -1.40 -26.82
C LYS A 322 -17.14 -0.80 -25.95
N GLU A 323 -17.94 0.08 -26.55
CA GLU A 323 -19.06 0.74 -25.88
C GLU A 323 -20.05 -0.24 -25.23
N ASP A 324 -20.32 -1.38 -25.86
CA ASP A 324 -21.18 -2.43 -25.28
C ASP A 324 -20.65 -2.90 -23.92
N PHE A 325 -19.35 -3.22 -23.85
CA PHE A 325 -18.68 -3.64 -22.62
C PHE A 325 -18.68 -2.53 -21.56
N GLN A 326 -18.38 -1.29 -21.97
CA GLN A 326 -18.41 -0.14 -21.06
C GLN A 326 -19.80 0.01 -20.45
N MET A 327 -20.85 -0.12 -21.26
CA MET A 327 -22.22 -0.01 -20.77
C MET A 327 -22.62 -1.15 -19.84
N GLU A 328 -22.15 -2.37 -20.11
CA GLU A 328 -22.33 -3.49 -19.20
C GLU A 328 -21.70 -3.23 -17.82
N VAL A 329 -20.51 -2.64 -17.76
CA VAL A 329 -19.87 -2.21 -16.51
C VAL A 329 -20.71 -1.13 -15.81
N PHE A 330 -21.14 -0.10 -16.53
CA PHE A 330 -21.93 1.00 -15.95
C PHE A 330 -23.31 0.56 -15.45
N LYS A 331 -23.93 -0.44 -16.09
CA LYS A 331 -25.17 -1.08 -15.59
C LYS A 331 -24.97 -1.72 -14.23
N ILE A 332 -23.87 -2.44 -14.02
CA ILE A 332 -23.58 -3.10 -12.74
C ILE A 332 -23.31 -2.06 -11.64
N LEU A 333 -22.56 -0.99 -11.98
CA LEU A 333 -22.30 0.11 -11.04
C LEU A 333 -23.60 0.84 -10.65
N SER A 334 -24.48 1.13 -11.62
CA SER A 334 -25.80 1.72 -11.32
C SER A 334 -26.62 0.79 -10.43
N ALA A 335 -26.65 -0.51 -10.72
CA ALA A 335 -27.37 -1.48 -9.90
C ALA A 335 -26.87 -1.48 -8.44
N ILE A 336 -25.55 -1.39 -8.20
CA ILE A 336 -25.00 -1.28 -6.84
C ILE A 336 -25.54 -0.02 -6.12
N LEU A 337 -25.59 1.13 -6.79
CA LEU A 337 -26.13 2.36 -6.21
C LEU A 337 -27.61 2.22 -5.85
N HIS A 338 -28.42 1.65 -6.75
CA HIS A 338 -29.83 1.39 -6.47
C HIS A 338 -30.01 0.39 -5.33
N LEU A 339 -29.21 -0.67 -5.25
CA LEU A 339 -29.25 -1.64 -4.15
C LEU A 339 -29.08 -0.96 -2.79
N GLY A 340 -28.16 0.01 -2.66
CA GLY A 340 -27.93 0.75 -1.41
C GLY A 340 -29.13 1.60 -0.93
N ASN A 341 -30.05 1.92 -1.83
CA ASN A 341 -31.26 2.70 -1.54
C ASN A 341 -32.51 1.85 -1.29
N VAL A 342 -32.44 0.52 -1.47
CA VAL A 342 -33.56 -0.38 -1.16
C VAL A 342 -33.94 -0.24 0.32
N GLN A 343 -35.22 0.09 0.58
CA GLN A 343 -35.70 0.30 1.94
C GLN A 343 -36.02 -1.03 2.63
N ILE A 344 -35.33 -1.26 3.75
CA ILE A 344 -35.57 -2.41 4.63
C ILE A 344 -36.29 -1.93 5.89
N SER A 345 -37.52 -2.38 6.06
CA SER A 345 -38.38 -2.02 7.20
C SER A 345 -38.40 -3.13 8.26
N PRO A 346 -38.41 -2.78 9.56
CA PRO A 346 -38.53 -3.78 10.62
C PRO A 346 -40.00 -4.27 10.72
N ILE A 347 -40.18 -5.56 11.00
CA ILE A 347 -41.47 -6.13 11.41
C ILE A 347 -41.28 -6.69 12.83
N GLY A 348 -41.58 -5.86 13.83
CA GLY A 348 -41.18 -6.14 15.22
C GLY A 348 -39.66 -6.16 15.38
N ASP A 349 -39.18 -6.81 16.45
CA ASP A 349 -37.74 -6.80 16.80
C ASP A 349 -36.93 -7.89 16.09
N GLU A 350 -37.58 -8.97 15.64
CA GLU A 350 -36.90 -10.16 15.12
C GLU A 350 -36.93 -10.30 13.59
N LYS A 351 -37.75 -9.51 12.88
CA LYS A 351 -37.99 -9.67 11.45
C LYS A 351 -37.81 -8.37 10.66
N SER A 352 -37.65 -8.51 9.36
CA SER A 352 -37.57 -7.41 8.40
C SER A 352 -38.34 -7.74 7.13
N CYS A 353 -38.71 -6.71 6.38
CA CYS A 353 -39.27 -6.85 5.04
C CYS A 353 -38.72 -5.78 4.08
N VAL A 354 -38.78 -6.12 2.80
CA VAL A 354 -38.58 -5.20 1.68
C VAL A 354 -39.87 -5.18 0.89
N ASN A 355 -40.33 -3.99 0.49
CA ASN A 355 -41.48 -3.86 -0.39
C ASN A 355 -41.08 -4.29 -1.81
N VAL A 356 -41.84 -5.21 -2.42
CA VAL A 356 -41.60 -5.65 -3.80
C VAL A 356 -41.78 -4.50 -4.79
N ASP A 357 -42.65 -3.54 -4.49
CA ASP A 357 -42.87 -2.35 -5.31
C ASP A 357 -41.84 -1.23 -5.04
N ASP A 358 -40.79 -1.49 -4.25
CA ASP A 358 -39.71 -0.52 -4.04
C ASP A 358 -39.07 -0.12 -5.38
N LYS A 359 -39.05 1.19 -5.65
CA LYS A 359 -38.53 1.76 -6.89
C LYS A 359 -37.09 1.31 -7.16
N HIS A 360 -36.22 1.37 -6.15
CA HIS A 360 -34.80 1.06 -6.33
C HIS A 360 -34.58 -0.45 -6.47
N LEU A 361 -35.35 -1.28 -5.77
CA LEU A 361 -35.32 -2.73 -5.96
C LEU A 361 -35.70 -3.12 -7.39
N ASN A 362 -36.76 -2.53 -7.92
CA ASN A 362 -37.22 -2.83 -9.27
C ASN A 362 -36.20 -2.42 -10.33
N ILE A 363 -35.57 -1.26 -10.19
CA ILE A 363 -34.48 -0.82 -11.09
C ILE A 363 -33.26 -1.76 -10.98
N PHE A 364 -32.85 -2.12 -9.77
CA PHE A 364 -31.76 -3.10 -9.55
C PHE A 364 -32.05 -4.42 -10.26
N CYS A 365 -33.28 -4.93 -10.12
CA CYS A 365 -33.72 -6.19 -10.72
C CYS A 365 -33.81 -6.10 -12.24
N GLU A 366 -34.26 -4.99 -12.80
CA GLU A 366 -34.31 -4.72 -14.23
C GLU A 366 -32.90 -4.70 -14.84
N LEU A 367 -31.98 -3.93 -14.25
CA LEU A 367 -30.61 -3.77 -14.74
C LEU A 367 -29.82 -5.10 -14.74
N LEU A 368 -30.01 -5.91 -13.70
CA LEU A 368 -29.33 -7.20 -13.55
C LEU A 368 -30.14 -8.39 -14.05
N GLY A 369 -31.37 -8.19 -14.54
CA GLY A 369 -32.23 -9.26 -15.04
C GLY A 369 -32.49 -10.37 -14.01
N VAL A 370 -32.79 -10.01 -12.77
CA VAL A 370 -33.17 -10.91 -11.66
C VAL A 370 -34.60 -10.65 -11.20
N GLU A 371 -35.20 -11.60 -10.46
CA GLU A 371 -36.59 -11.48 -9.99
C GLU A 371 -36.67 -10.70 -8.67
N SER A 372 -37.50 -9.64 -8.64
CA SER A 372 -37.67 -8.77 -7.47
C SER A 372 -38.22 -9.50 -6.25
N ASP A 373 -39.22 -10.37 -6.43
CA ASP A 373 -39.80 -11.19 -5.36
C ASP A 373 -38.75 -12.02 -4.63
N LYS A 374 -37.85 -12.66 -5.40
CA LYS A 374 -36.79 -13.50 -4.83
C LYS A 374 -35.77 -12.65 -4.07
N ILE A 375 -35.33 -11.53 -4.63
CA ILE A 375 -34.38 -10.65 -3.93
C ILE A 375 -35.00 -10.09 -2.64
N ALA A 376 -36.23 -9.58 -2.69
CA ALA A 376 -36.93 -9.07 -1.51
C ALA A 376 -37.07 -10.13 -0.41
N GLN A 377 -37.41 -11.37 -0.78
CA GLN A 377 -37.50 -12.48 0.16
C GLN A 377 -36.14 -12.79 0.80
N TRP A 378 -35.10 -13.02 0.00
CA TRP A 378 -33.82 -13.53 0.47
C TRP A 378 -32.89 -12.47 1.07
N LEU A 379 -33.20 -11.18 0.92
CA LEU A 379 -32.57 -10.13 1.73
C LEU A 379 -33.05 -10.17 3.19
N CYS A 380 -34.29 -10.62 3.44
CA CYS A 380 -34.90 -10.66 4.77
C CYS A 380 -34.94 -12.06 5.41
N HIS A 381 -34.47 -13.09 4.69
CA HIS A 381 -34.49 -14.48 5.15
C HIS A 381 -33.17 -15.17 4.86
N ARG A 382 -32.75 -16.06 5.76
CA ARG A 382 -31.60 -16.94 5.55
C ARG A 382 -32.01 -18.41 5.58
N LYS A 383 -31.35 -19.20 4.74
CA LYS A 383 -31.51 -20.65 4.66
C LYS A 383 -30.45 -21.33 5.53
N ILE A 384 -30.88 -22.18 6.44
CA ILE A 384 -30.02 -23.02 7.28
C ILE A 384 -30.26 -24.46 6.88
N ILE A 385 -29.22 -25.11 6.32
CA ILE A 385 -29.28 -26.50 5.90
C ILE A 385 -28.64 -27.34 7.00
N THR A 386 -29.43 -28.19 7.65
CA THR A 386 -28.93 -29.23 8.57
C THR A 386 -28.95 -30.58 7.86
N THR A 387 -28.36 -31.61 8.47
CA THR A 387 -28.34 -32.97 7.90
C THR A 387 -29.74 -33.57 7.70
N SER A 388 -30.73 -33.11 8.46
CA SER A 388 -32.09 -33.64 8.46
C SER A 388 -33.12 -32.74 7.80
N GLU A 389 -32.91 -31.41 7.79
CA GLU A 389 -33.90 -30.46 7.30
C GLU A 389 -33.29 -29.16 6.75
N THR A 390 -34.08 -28.42 5.99
CA THR A 390 -33.74 -27.07 5.53
C THR A 390 -34.71 -26.09 6.15
N VAL A 391 -34.21 -25.24 7.06
CA VAL A 391 -35.01 -24.25 7.77
C VAL A 391 -34.76 -22.87 7.19
N VAL A 392 -35.83 -22.14 6.89
CA VAL A 392 -35.76 -20.72 6.50
C VAL A 392 -36.09 -19.88 7.73
N LYS A 393 -35.14 -19.05 8.17
CA LYS A 393 -35.35 -18.14 9.31
C LYS A 393 -35.40 -16.68 8.84
N PRO A 394 -36.32 -15.87 9.38
CA PRO A 394 -36.31 -14.43 9.14
C PRO A 394 -35.05 -13.79 9.76
N MET A 395 -34.71 -12.62 9.27
CA MET A 395 -33.58 -11.82 9.71
C MET A 395 -34.04 -10.48 10.28
N THR A 396 -33.34 -9.99 11.29
CA THR A 396 -33.57 -8.64 11.83
C THR A 396 -33.23 -7.58 10.79
N LYS A 397 -33.71 -6.35 10.98
CA LYS A 397 -33.39 -5.23 10.08
C LYS A 397 -31.87 -5.05 9.91
N LEU A 398 -31.11 -5.09 11.00
CA LEU A 398 -29.66 -4.94 10.96
C LEU A 398 -28.99 -6.06 10.16
N GLN A 399 -29.40 -7.31 10.41
CA GLN A 399 -28.88 -8.46 9.66
C GLN A 399 -29.17 -8.35 8.15
N ALA A 400 -30.37 -7.88 7.78
CA ALA A 400 -30.75 -7.70 6.38
C ALA A 400 -29.97 -6.55 5.71
N ILE A 401 -29.70 -5.44 6.42
CA ILE A 401 -28.82 -4.37 5.93
C ILE A 401 -27.41 -4.91 5.67
N ASN A 402 -26.84 -5.64 6.63
CA ASN A 402 -25.50 -6.22 6.46
C ASN A 402 -25.47 -7.23 5.30
N ALA A 403 -26.55 -7.99 5.08
CA ALA A 403 -26.68 -8.91 3.95
C ALA A 403 -26.68 -8.18 2.60
N ARG A 404 -27.46 -7.10 2.50
CA ARG A 404 -27.52 -6.22 1.31
C ARG A 404 -26.16 -5.62 1.01
N ASP A 405 -25.50 -5.10 2.04
CA ASP A 405 -24.19 -4.45 1.90
C ASP A 405 -23.10 -5.47 1.56
N ALA A 406 -23.14 -6.68 2.13
CA ALA A 406 -22.27 -7.78 1.73
C ALA A 406 -22.47 -8.17 0.25
N LEU A 407 -23.72 -8.18 -0.24
CA LEU A 407 -24.02 -8.42 -1.64
C LEU A 407 -23.42 -7.34 -2.55
N ALA A 408 -23.59 -6.06 -2.20
CA ALA A 408 -23.02 -4.93 -2.93
C ALA A 408 -21.48 -5.01 -3.02
N LYS A 409 -20.81 -5.26 -1.87
CA LYS A 409 -19.36 -5.47 -1.80
C LYS A 409 -18.89 -6.60 -2.70
N LYS A 410 -19.64 -7.71 -2.73
CA LYS A 410 -19.31 -8.89 -3.53
C LYS A 410 -19.47 -8.65 -5.03
N ILE A 411 -20.52 -7.96 -5.45
CA ILE A 411 -20.72 -7.57 -6.86
C ILE A 411 -19.58 -6.65 -7.31
N TYR A 412 -19.23 -5.63 -6.51
CA TYR A 412 -18.16 -4.69 -6.86
C TYR A 412 -16.80 -5.39 -6.95
N SER A 413 -16.47 -6.25 -5.99
CA SER A 413 -15.22 -7.02 -5.99
C SER A 413 -15.05 -7.85 -7.27
N HIS A 414 -16.11 -8.56 -7.68
CA HIS A 414 -16.06 -9.34 -8.93
C HIS A 414 -16.00 -8.48 -10.18
N LEU A 415 -16.70 -7.34 -10.19
CA LEU A 415 -16.61 -6.38 -11.28
C LEU A 415 -15.19 -5.84 -11.43
N PHE A 416 -14.55 -5.49 -10.31
CA PHE A 416 -13.17 -5.02 -10.28
C PHE A 416 -12.21 -6.08 -10.85
N ASP A 417 -12.27 -7.31 -10.33
CA ASP A 417 -11.44 -8.42 -10.81
C ASP A 417 -11.64 -8.67 -12.31
N PHE A 418 -12.90 -8.62 -12.77
CA PHE A 418 -13.23 -8.80 -14.17
C PHE A 418 -12.68 -7.69 -15.08
N ILE A 419 -12.74 -6.42 -14.66
CA ILE A 419 -12.14 -5.32 -15.43
C ILE A 419 -10.63 -5.51 -15.53
N VAL A 420 -9.97 -5.89 -14.43
CA VAL A 420 -8.53 -6.21 -14.40
C VAL A 420 -8.19 -7.35 -15.37
N GLU A 421 -8.97 -8.43 -15.39
CA GLU A 421 -8.78 -9.52 -16.35
C GLU A 421 -8.89 -9.08 -17.80
N GLN A 422 -9.84 -8.19 -18.13
CA GLN A 422 -10.02 -7.68 -19.49
C GLN A 422 -8.90 -6.72 -19.89
N ILE A 423 -8.41 -5.91 -18.95
CA ILE A 423 -7.19 -5.10 -19.15
C ILE A 423 -6.01 -6.02 -19.46
N ASN A 424 -5.80 -7.09 -18.68
CA ASN A 424 -4.74 -8.06 -18.93
C ASN A 424 -4.86 -8.72 -20.31
N LYS A 425 -6.08 -9.09 -20.74
CA LYS A 425 -6.31 -9.60 -22.11
C LYS A 425 -5.96 -8.58 -23.19
N ALA A 426 -6.21 -7.29 -22.95
CA ALA A 426 -5.87 -6.22 -23.89
C ALA A 426 -4.36 -5.93 -23.99
N LEU A 427 -3.61 -6.27 -22.93
CA LEU A 427 -2.16 -6.12 -22.80
C LEU A 427 -1.37 -7.39 -23.14
N GLN A 428 -2.06 -8.51 -23.37
CA GLN A 428 -1.44 -9.77 -23.79
C GLN A 428 -0.72 -9.63 -25.12
N PHE A 429 0.32 -10.44 -25.29
CA PHE A 429 1.17 -10.46 -26.47
C PHE A 429 1.32 -11.86 -27.03
N SER A 430 1.55 -11.95 -28.34
CA SER A 430 1.88 -13.20 -29.01
C SER A 430 3.39 -13.44 -28.91
N GLY A 431 3.82 -14.36 -28.04
CA GLY A 431 5.24 -14.69 -27.87
C GLY A 431 5.54 -15.28 -26.50
N LYS A 432 6.83 -15.50 -26.22
CA LYS A 432 7.30 -15.84 -24.88
C LYS A 432 7.99 -14.63 -24.27
N GLN A 433 7.64 -14.34 -23.02
CA GLN A 433 8.36 -13.38 -22.20
C GLN A 433 9.81 -13.84 -22.04
N HIS A 434 10.77 -12.95 -22.28
CA HIS A 434 12.17 -13.20 -21.95
C HIS A 434 12.45 -12.79 -20.51
N SER A 435 12.13 -11.56 -20.16
CA SER A 435 12.31 -10.97 -18.83
C SER A 435 11.16 -10.02 -18.50
N PHE A 436 11.07 -9.58 -17.25
CA PHE A 436 10.15 -8.52 -16.85
C PHE A 436 10.72 -7.57 -15.81
N ILE A 437 10.14 -6.38 -15.76
CA ILE A 437 10.28 -5.42 -14.65
C ILE A 437 8.90 -5.23 -14.03
N GLY A 438 8.76 -5.61 -12.76
CA GLY A 438 7.54 -5.44 -11.99
C GLY A 438 7.51 -4.10 -11.26
N VAL A 439 6.46 -3.29 -11.42
CA VAL A 439 6.29 -2.04 -10.67
C VAL A 439 5.22 -2.25 -9.60
N LEU A 440 5.62 -2.21 -8.33
CA LEU A 440 4.72 -2.33 -7.18
C LEU A 440 4.35 -0.95 -6.65
N ASP A 441 3.06 -0.63 -6.74
CA ASP A 441 2.40 0.50 -6.10
C ASP A 441 1.43 -0.06 -5.05
N ILE A 442 1.84 -0.05 -3.79
CA ILE A 442 1.06 -0.57 -2.67
C ILE A 442 0.93 0.50 -1.59
N TYR A 443 -0.12 0.40 -0.79
CA TYR A 443 -0.30 1.21 0.41
C TYR A 443 0.92 1.17 1.31
N GLY A 444 1.33 2.33 1.83
CA GLY A 444 2.29 2.39 2.93
C GLY A 444 1.63 2.05 4.26
N PHE A 445 2.45 2.06 5.30
CA PHE A 445 1.99 1.96 6.68
C PHE A 445 0.95 3.05 7.00
N GLU A 446 -0.16 2.67 7.65
CA GLU A 446 -1.25 3.58 7.99
C GLU A 446 -1.63 3.46 9.48
N THR A 447 -1.62 4.60 10.17
CA THR A 447 -2.14 4.75 11.54
C THR A 447 -3.05 5.96 11.63
N PHE A 448 -4.26 5.77 12.13
CA PHE A 448 -5.29 6.78 12.41
C PHE A 448 -5.70 6.75 13.89
N ASP A 449 -6.56 7.68 14.31
CA ASP A 449 -7.15 7.68 15.66
C ASP A 449 -8.01 6.43 15.92
N LEU A 450 -8.63 5.89 14.86
CA LEU A 450 -9.44 4.67 14.88
C LEU A 450 -8.94 3.71 13.81
N ASN A 451 -8.17 2.69 14.22
CA ASN A 451 -7.70 1.62 13.32
C ASN A 451 -8.57 0.38 13.48
N SER A 452 -8.89 -0.27 12.36
CA SER A 452 -9.67 -1.50 12.31
C SER A 452 -8.96 -2.57 11.48
N PHE A 453 -9.70 -3.59 11.04
CA PHE A 453 -9.18 -4.73 10.27
C PHE A 453 -8.46 -4.30 8.98
N GLU A 454 -8.91 -3.23 8.33
CA GLU A 454 -8.30 -2.70 7.12
C GLU A 454 -6.85 -2.25 7.36
N GLN A 455 -6.62 -1.41 8.38
CA GLN A 455 -5.27 -0.95 8.75
C GLN A 455 -4.40 -2.12 9.22
N PHE A 456 -4.98 -3.07 9.95
CA PHE A 456 -4.27 -4.28 10.39
C PHE A 456 -3.72 -5.07 9.18
N CYS A 457 -4.54 -5.28 8.14
CA CYS A 457 -4.07 -5.92 6.90
C CYS A 457 -3.01 -5.10 6.16
N ILE A 458 -3.19 -3.79 6.05
CA ILE A 458 -2.22 -2.89 5.39
C ILE A 458 -0.86 -2.94 6.10
N ASN A 459 -0.86 -2.84 7.43
CA ASN A 459 0.36 -2.83 8.23
C ASN A 459 1.05 -4.20 8.21
N TYR A 460 0.29 -5.30 8.23
CA TYR A 460 0.84 -6.66 8.02
C TYR A 460 1.51 -6.82 6.64
N ALA A 461 0.94 -6.28 5.56
CA ALA A 461 1.61 -6.29 4.25
C ALA A 461 2.93 -5.49 4.27
N ASN A 462 2.95 -4.35 4.96
CA ASN A 462 4.16 -3.53 5.08
C ASN A 462 5.24 -4.23 5.91
N GLU A 463 4.89 -4.99 6.94
CA GLU A 463 5.85 -5.83 7.67
C GLU A 463 6.53 -6.86 6.75
N LYS A 464 5.76 -7.51 5.86
CA LYS A 464 6.30 -8.45 4.88
C LYS A 464 7.25 -7.80 3.86
N LEU A 465 6.88 -6.62 3.36
CA LEU A 465 7.74 -5.85 2.46
C LEU A 465 9.01 -5.38 3.18
N GLN A 466 8.91 -4.96 4.43
CA GLN A 466 10.06 -4.55 5.23
C GLN A 466 11.00 -5.73 5.53
N GLN A 467 10.46 -6.92 5.78
CA GLN A 467 11.26 -8.13 5.92
C GLN A 467 12.06 -8.43 4.65
N GLN A 468 11.41 -8.37 3.49
CA GLN A 468 12.07 -8.60 2.21
C GLN A 468 13.16 -7.55 1.93
N PHE A 469 12.88 -6.29 2.28
CA PHE A 469 13.83 -5.20 2.22
C PHE A 469 15.07 -5.46 3.09
N ASN A 470 14.87 -5.78 4.37
CA ASN A 470 15.96 -6.04 5.32
C ASN A 470 16.86 -7.19 4.83
N LEU A 471 16.27 -8.30 4.38
CA LEU A 471 17.01 -9.45 3.85
C LEU A 471 17.81 -9.10 2.58
N HIS A 472 17.26 -8.24 1.72
CA HIS A 472 17.94 -7.84 0.49
C HIS A 472 19.13 -6.92 0.76
N VAL A 473 18.95 -5.89 1.59
CA VAL A 473 20.02 -4.96 1.98
C VAL A 473 21.18 -5.72 2.60
N PHE A 474 20.87 -6.65 3.51
CA PHE A 474 21.87 -7.50 4.16
C PHE A 474 22.71 -8.29 3.15
N LYS A 475 22.04 -8.89 2.14
CA LYS A 475 22.71 -9.65 1.10
C LYS A 475 23.63 -8.77 0.24
N LEU A 476 23.19 -7.57 -0.14
CA LEU A 476 24.00 -6.64 -0.93
C LEU A 476 25.24 -6.18 -0.17
N GLU A 477 25.09 -5.81 1.11
CA GLU A 477 26.23 -5.44 1.95
C GLU A 477 27.22 -6.61 2.09
N GLN A 478 26.72 -7.83 2.29
CA GLN A 478 27.57 -9.02 2.35
C GLN A 478 28.37 -9.23 1.06
N GLU A 479 27.74 -9.10 -0.11
CA GLU A 479 28.39 -9.25 -1.42
C GLU A 479 29.49 -8.20 -1.65
N GLU A 480 29.26 -6.94 -1.25
CA GLU A 480 30.26 -5.88 -1.39
C GLU A 480 31.47 -6.09 -0.48
N TYR A 481 31.26 -6.52 0.76
CA TYR A 481 32.36 -6.85 1.67
C TYR A 481 33.22 -8.00 1.13
N MET A 482 32.58 -9.02 0.56
CA MET A 482 33.29 -10.14 -0.07
C MET A 482 34.11 -9.68 -1.29
N LYS A 483 33.56 -8.77 -2.10
CA LYS A 483 34.24 -8.20 -3.28
C LYS A 483 35.47 -7.37 -2.90
N GLU A 484 35.38 -6.60 -1.82
CA GLU A 484 36.49 -5.79 -1.30
C GLU A 484 37.45 -6.59 -0.37
N ASN A 485 37.23 -7.90 -0.22
CA ASN A 485 38.01 -8.78 0.67
C ASN A 485 38.03 -8.31 2.14
N ILE A 486 36.94 -7.73 2.62
CA ILE A 486 36.76 -7.28 4.00
C ILE A 486 36.12 -8.42 4.82
N PRO A 487 36.65 -8.78 6.00
CA PRO A 487 36.04 -9.79 6.86
C PRO A 487 34.61 -9.39 7.26
N TRP A 488 33.63 -10.23 6.91
CA TRP A 488 32.26 -10.01 7.31
C TRP A 488 32.07 -10.34 8.79
N THR A 489 31.69 -9.33 9.58
CA THR A 489 31.17 -9.51 10.94
C THR A 489 29.65 -9.43 10.90
N LEU A 490 28.96 -10.27 11.68
CA LEU A 490 27.50 -10.19 11.85
C LEU A 490 27.12 -8.78 12.31
N ILE A 491 26.51 -8.00 11.42
CA ILE A 491 25.88 -6.73 11.74
C ILE A 491 24.55 -7.05 12.44
N ASP A 492 24.35 -6.48 13.63
CA ASP A 492 23.13 -6.64 14.41
C ASP A 492 22.00 -5.89 13.71
N PHE A 493 20.97 -6.60 13.22
CA PHE A 493 19.88 -6.01 12.44
C PHE A 493 18.55 -6.17 13.16
N TYR A 494 17.64 -5.23 12.93
CA TYR A 494 16.27 -5.35 13.42
C TYR A 494 15.51 -6.44 12.65
N ASP A 495 15.38 -7.62 13.25
CA ASP A 495 14.57 -8.70 12.71
C ASP A 495 13.09 -8.49 13.09
N ASN A 496 12.25 -8.28 12.08
CA ASN A 496 10.81 -8.14 12.25
C ASN A 496 10.04 -9.48 12.07
N GLN A 497 10.73 -10.63 11.97
CA GLN A 497 10.08 -11.94 11.99
C GLN A 497 9.19 -12.15 13.23
N PRO A 498 9.54 -11.71 14.46
CA PRO A 498 8.70 -11.93 15.64
C PRO A 498 7.32 -11.24 15.57
N VAL A 499 7.21 -10.05 14.96
CA VAL A 499 5.90 -9.38 14.76
C VAL A 499 5.11 -10.06 13.64
N ILE A 500 5.78 -10.53 12.59
CA ILE A 500 5.15 -11.31 11.53
C ILE A 500 4.55 -12.60 12.11
N ASP A 501 5.30 -13.32 12.94
CA ASP A 501 4.83 -14.55 13.58
C ASP A 501 3.64 -14.30 14.51
N LEU A 502 3.66 -13.21 15.30
CA LEU A 502 2.52 -12.79 16.11
C LEU A 502 1.24 -12.64 15.27
N ILE A 503 1.36 -12.18 14.02
CA ILE A 503 0.22 -11.94 13.13
C ILE A 503 -0.22 -13.22 12.40
N GLU A 504 0.69 -13.90 11.70
CA GLU A 504 0.34 -14.90 10.68
C GLU A 504 0.60 -16.36 11.08
N ALA A 505 1.43 -16.59 12.11
CA ALA A 505 1.85 -17.93 12.49
C ALA A 505 0.72 -18.73 13.12
N LYS A 506 1.04 -19.99 13.47
CA LYS A 506 0.10 -20.82 14.21
C LYS A 506 -0.16 -20.21 15.59
N MET A 507 -1.42 -20.13 16.00
CA MET A 507 -1.88 -19.39 17.19
C MET A 507 -1.64 -17.88 17.12
N GLY A 508 -1.38 -17.32 15.93
CA GLY A 508 -1.25 -15.88 15.69
C GLY A 508 -2.61 -15.16 15.66
N VAL A 509 -2.59 -13.83 15.59
CA VAL A 509 -3.78 -12.97 15.62
C VAL A 509 -4.80 -13.37 14.53
N LEU A 510 -4.33 -13.62 13.29
CA LEU A 510 -5.22 -13.97 12.17
C LEU A 510 -5.84 -15.37 12.32
N GLU A 511 -5.09 -16.36 12.82
CA GLU A 511 -5.65 -17.70 13.00
C GLU A 511 -6.66 -17.74 14.16
N LEU A 512 -6.39 -17.04 15.27
CA LEU A 512 -7.34 -16.89 16.36
C LEU A 512 -8.62 -16.17 15.92
N LEU A 513 -8.51 -15.22 14.99
CA LEU A 513 -9.67 -14.57 14.38
C LEU A 513 -10.46 -15.55 13.52
N ASP A 514 -9.78 -16.35 12.69
CA ASP A 514 -10.41 -17.38 11.86
C ASP A 514 -11.14 -18.42 12.72
N GLU A 515 -10.55 -18.87 13.83
CA GLU A 515 -11.19 -19.77 14.78
C GLU A 515 -12.46 -19.19 15.40
N GLU A 516 -12.43 -17.93 15.84
CA GLU A 516 -13.63 -17.28 16.38
C GLU A 516 -14.71 -17.09 15.30
N CYS A 517 -14.30 -16.81 14.06
CA CYS A 517 -15.22 -16.70 12.93
C CYS A 517 -16.01 -17.99 12.67
N LEU A 518 -15.45 -19.16 12.99
CA LEU A 518 -16.10 -20.47 12.85
C LEU A 518 -17.11 -20.77 13.97
N LEU A 519 -17.01 -20.08 15.12
CA LEU A 519 -17.91 -20.32 16.25
C LEU A 519 -19.30 -19.69 15.99
N PRO A 520 -20.41 -20.44 16.20
CA PRO A 520 -21.76 -19.93 15.99
C PRO A 520 -22.13 -18.72 16.88
N GLN A 521 -21.52 -18.64 18.06
CA GLN A 521 -21.67 -17.55 19.04
C GLN A 521 -20.37 -16.77 19.23
N GLY A 522 -19.46 -16.81 18.25
CA GLY A 522 -18.21 -16.04 18.32
C GLY A 522 -18.49 -14.54 18.21
N THR A 523 -17.86 -13.75 19.08
CA THR A 523 -18.00 -12.28 19.14
C THR A 523 -16.64 -11.59 19.18
N ASP A 524 -16.60 -10.31 18.81
CA ASP A 524 -15.35 -9.53 18.76
C ASP A 524 -14.72 -9.41 20.16
N GLU A 525 -15.54 -9.41 21.22
CA GLU A 525 -15.09 -9.39 22.61
C GLU A 525 -14.45 -10.71 23.02
N ASN A 526 -15.05 -11.85 22.66
CA ASN A 526 -14.48 -13.17 22.96
C ASN A 526 -13.15 -13.37 22.25
N TRP A 527 -13.06 -12.98 20.98
CA TRP A 527 -11.81 -12.97 20.23
C TRP A 527 -10.75 -12.11 20.92
N LEU A 528 -11.09 -10.87 21.32
CA LEU A 528 -10.16 -9.99 22.01
C LEU A 528 -9.68 -10.58 23.35
N GLN A 529 -10.55 -11.23 24.12
CA GLN A 529 -10.14 -11.93 25.34
C GLN A 529 -9.19 -13.09 25.05
N LYS A 530 -9.39 -13.84 23.95
CA LYS A 530 -8.44 -14.86 23.51
C LYS A 530 -7.07 -14.26 23.19
N LEU A 531 -7.02 -13.11 22.52
CA LEU A 531 -5.76 -12.40 22.26
C LEU A 531 -5.04 -12.04 23.56
N TYR A 532 -5.76 -11.46 24.54
CA TYR A 532 -5.18 -11.14 25.84
C TYR A 532 -4.63 -12.38 26.56
N ASN A 533 -5.41 -13.46 26.61
CA ASN A 533 -4.98 -14.69 27.28
C ASN A 533 -3.73 -15.31 26.65
N ASN A 534 -3.58 -15.16 25.32
CA ASN A 534 -2.50 -15.76 24.57
C ASN A 534 -1.22 -14.91 24.57
N PHE A 535 -1.33 -13.59 24.50
CA PHE A 535 -0.18 -12.70 24.26
C PHE A 535 0.15 -11.73 25.38
N MET A 536 -0.82 -11.33 26.20
CA MET A 536 -0.60 -10.35 27.27
C MET A 536 0.45 -10.86 28.25
N ASN A 537 1.48 -10.05 28.50
CA ASN A 537 2.65 -10.37 29.34
C ASN A 537 3.48 -11.60 28.85
N LYS A 538 3.21 -12.13 27.65
CA LYS A 538 3.96 -13.25 27.05
C LYS A 538 4.73 -12.83 25.81
N ASN A 539 4.19 -11.89 25.03
CA ASN A 539 4.85 -11.34 23.85
C ASN A 539 5.11 -9.84 24.04
N PRO A 540 6.37 -9.35 23.99
CA PRO A 540 6.69 -7.94 24.20
C PRO A 540 6.15 -7.02 23.10
N LEU A 541 5.76 -7.59 21.95
CA LEU A 541 5.22 -6.85 20.80
C LEU A 541 3.70 -6.71 20.85
N PHE A 542 3.05 -7.24 21.89
CA PHE A 542 1.61 -7.16 22.08
C PHE A 542 1.29 -6.50 23.43
N GLU A 543 0.49 -5.43 23.39
CA GLU A 543 0.12 -4.68 24.59
C GLU A 543 -1.40 -4.51 24.70
N LYS A 544 -1.88 -4.46 25.94
CA LYS A 544 -3.26 -4.07 26.26
C LYS A 544 -3.28 -2.61 26.73
N PRO A 545 -4.08 -1.72 26.12
CA PRO A 545 -4.22 -0.35 26.63
C PRO A 545 -4.79 -0.35 28.05
N ARG A 546 -4.21 0.46 28.95
CA ARG A 546 -4.59 0.45 30.39
C ARG A 546 -6.06 0.82 30.65
N MET A 547 -6.63 1.68 29.81
CA MET A 547 -7.97 2.25 29.99
C MET A 547 -9.02 1.66 29.04
N SER A 548 -8.65 0.70 28.19
CA SER A 548 -9.53 0.12 27.18
C SER A 548 -9.65 -1.40 27.34
N ASN A 549 -10.87 -1.91 27.19
CA ASN A 549 -11.15 -3.34 27.06
C ASN A 549 -11.66 -3.69 25.66
N THR A 550 -11.60 -2.76 24.71
CA THR A 550 -12.11 -2.89 23.32
C THR A 550 -11.02 -2.69 22.26
N SER A 551 -9.75 -2.75 22.65
CA SER A 551 -8.63 -2.61 21.72
C SER A 551 -7.36 -3.32 22.17
N PHE A 552 -6.48 -3.62 21.23
CA PHE A 552 -5.16 -4.17 21.46
C PHE A 552 -4.12 -3.34 20.71
N ILE A 553 -2.86 -3.41 21.15
CA ILE A 553 -1.73 -2.68 20.55
C ILE A 553 -0.72 -3.68 20.01
N ILE A 554 -0.23 -3.43 18.79
CA ILE A 554 0.91 -4.16 18.21
C ILE A 554 2.06 -3.19 18.02
N GLN A 555 3.26 -3.61 18.45
CA GLN A 555 4.51 -2.94 18.12
C GLN A 555 4.95 -3.38 16.72
N HIS A 556 4.74 -2.50 15.74
CA HIS A 556 5.25 -2.69 14.39
C HIS A 556 6.68 -2.15 14.26
N PHE A 557 7.33 -2.40 13.12
CA PHE A 557 8.66 -1.84 12.81
C PHE A 557 8.67 -0.29 12.81
N ALA A 558 7.52 0.30 12.47
CA ALA A 558 7.35 1.75 12.33
C ALA A 558 6.96 2.44 13.64
N ASP A 559 5.91 1.94 14.30
CA ASP A 559 5.30 2.54 15.49
C ASP A 559 4.39 1.53 16.22
N LYS A 560 3.91 1.90 17.41
CA LYS A 560 2.83 1.21 18.12
C LYS A 560 1.47 1.59 17.51
N VAL A 561 0.66 0.60 17.18
CA VAL A 561 -0.67 0.84 16.60
C VAL A 561 -1.75 0.20 17.46
N GLU A 562 -2.72 1.01 17.90
CA GLU A 562 -3.93 0.55 18.59
C GLU A 562 -5.03 0.21 17.59
N TYR A 563 -5.56 -1.02 17.66
CA TYR A 563 -6.66 -1.51 16.84
C TYR A 563 -7.92 -1.76 17.68
N LYS A 564 -9.08 -1.27 17.22
CA LYS A 564 -10.39 -1.53 17.84
C LYS A 564 -10.92 -2.90 17.42
N ASN A 565 -11.41 -3.71 18.35
CA ASN A 565 -11.90 -5.06 18.02
C ASN A 565 -13.21 -5.08 17.22
N GLU A 566 -14.04 -4.04 17.36
CA GLU A 566 -15.37 -3.97 16.74
C GLU A 566 -15.32 -4.20 15.21
N GLY A 567 -16.11 -5.16 14.74
CA GLY A 567 -16.29 -5.48 13.33
C GLY A 567 -15.21 -6.37 12.73
N PHE A 568 -14.19 -6.81 13.50
CA PHE A 568 -13.14 -7.70 12.98
C PHE A 568 -13.71 -9.03 12.47
N LEU A 569 -14.61 -9.69 13.22
CA LEU A 569 -15.22 -10.94 12.79
C LEU A 569 -16.07 -10.77 11.54
N GLU A 570 -16.88 -9.71 11.47
CA GLU A 570 -17.76 -9.45 10.32
C GLU A 570 -16.93 -9.20 9.06
N LYS A 571 -15.93 -8.32 9.17
CA LYS A 571 -15.02 -7.98 8.07
C LYS A 571 -14.21 -9.18 7.62
N ASN A 572 -13.79 -10.05 8.53
CA ASN A 572 -13.03 -11.26 8.19
C ASN A 572 -13.89 -12.38 7.56
N ARG A 573 -15.16 -12.50 7.98
CA ARG A 573 -16.09 -13.47 7.40
C ARG A 573 -16.37 -13.16 5.92
N ASP A 574 -16.63 -11.90 5.58
CA ASP A 574 -17.01 -11.45 4.21
C ASP A 574 -18.05 -12.37 3.55
N THR A 575 -18.98 -12.91 4.37
CA THR A 575 -19.94 -13.93 3.96
C THR A 575 -21.14 -13.28 3.29
N VAL A 576 -21.48 -13.76 2.09
CA VAL A 576 -22.74 -13.49 1.43
C VAL A 576 -23.59 -14.75 1.51
N TYR A 577 -24.90 -14.60 1.74
CA TYR A 577 -25.83 -15.73 1.74
C TYR A 577 -25.84 -16.43 0.38
N GLU A 578 -25.60 -17.74 0.36
CA GLU A 578 -25.52 -18.55 -0.88
C GLU A 578 -26.76 -18.40 -1.76
N VAL A 579 -27.94 -18.28 -1.16
CA VAL A 579 -29.19 -18.13 -1.93
C VAL A 579 -29.22 -16.83 -2.73
N LEU A 580 -28.67 -15.74 -2.20
CA LEU A 580 -28.53 -14.49 -2.96
C LEU A 580 -27.56 -14.70 -4.13
N ILE A 581 -26.44 -15.38 -3.92
CA ILE A 581 -25.48 -15.72 -4.99
C ILE A 581 -26.12 -16.60 -6.07
N ASP A 582 -26.94 -17.58 -5.70
CA ASP A 582 -27.64 -18.45 -6.65
C ASP A 582 -28.66 -17.67 -7.50
N ILE A 583 -29.31 -16.65 -6.95
CA ILE A 583 -30.18 -15.75 -7.74
C ILE A 583 -29.35 -14.97 -8.75
N LEU A 584 -28.22 -14.41 -8.33
CA LEU A 584 -27.32 -13.66 -9.23
C LEU A 584 -26.71 -14.55 -10.32
N ARG A 585 -26.39 -15.80 -9.99
CA ARG A 585 -25.87 -16.80 -10.95
C ARG A 585 -26.89 -17.12 -12.05
N ASN A 586 -28.18 -17.07 -11.75
CA ASN A 586 -29.27 -17.30 -12.69
C ASN A 586 -29.78 -16.02 -13.37
N SER A 587 -29.02 -14.93 -13.28
CA SER A 587 -29.31 -13.67 -13.96
C SER A 587 -29.45 -13.86 -15.48
N LYS A 588 -30.41 -13.15 -16.08
CA LYS A 588 -30.56 -13.07 -17.55
C LYS A 588 -29.44 -12.27 -18.21
N PHE A 589 -28.69 -11.49 -17.43
CA PHE A 589 -27.59 -10.68 -17.90
C PHE A 589 -26.28 -11.50 -17.91
N ARG A 590 -25.88 -11.95 -19.11
CA ARG A 590 -24.79 -12.94 -19.30
C ARG A 590 -23.46 -12.53 -18.67
N LEU A 591 -23.05 -11.27 -18.80
CA LEU A 591 -21.79 -10.80 -18.22
C LEU A 591 -21.78 -10.98 -16.70
N PHE A 592 -22.87 -10.56 -16.06
CA PHE A 592 -23.05 -10.61 -14.62
C PHE A 592 -23.21 -12.05 -14.10
N ALA A 593 -23.92 -12.91 -14.83
CA ALA A 593 -24.02 -14.33 -14.49
C ALA A 593 -22.65 -15.01 -14.46
N ASN A 594 -21.74 -14.64 -15.37
CA ASN A 594 -20.38 -15.20 -15.42
C ASN A 594 -19.56 -14.90 -14.16
N PHE A 595 -19.83 -13.80 -13.44
CA PHE A 595 -19.13 -13.47 -12.19
C PHE A 595 -19.35 -14.51 -11.09
N PHE A 596 -20.47 -15.23 -11.16
CA PHE A 596 -20.90 -16.17 -10.12
C PHE A 596 -20.91 -17.62 -10.58
N GLN A 597 -20.48 -17.91 -11.81
CA GLN A 597 -20.24 -19.28 -12.26
C GLN A 597 -18.98 -19.83 -11.57
N ASP A 598 -19.07 -21.06 -11.05
CA ASP A 598 -17.89 -21.76 -10.54
C ASP A 598 -16.97 -22.10 -11.74
N GLY A 599 -15.96 -21.25 -11.98
CA GLY A 599 -14.92 -21.54 -12.96
C GLY A 599 -14.13 -22.80 -12.57
N PRO A 600 -13.56 -23.54 -13.54
CA PRO A 600 -12.62 -24.60 -13.23
C PRO A 600 -11.45 -24.00 -12.44
N VAL A 601 -11.16 -24.58 -11.28
CA VAL A 601 -9.94 -24.27 -10.52
C VAL A 601 -8.77 -24.33 -11.50
N PRO A 602 -7.98 -23.25 -11.68
CA PRO A 602 -6.80 -23.32 -12.52
C PRO A 602 -5.92 -24.44 -11.98
N LEU A 603 -5.78 -25.51 -12.75
CA LEU A 603 -4.73 -26.50 -12.51
C LEU A 603 -3.42 -25.71 -12.56
N SER A 604 -2.72 -25.67 -11.43
CA SER A 604 -1.37 -25.16 -11.39
C SER A 604 -0.56 -25.81 -12.52
N PRO A 605 0.26 -25.06 -13.29
CA PRO A 605 1.01 -25.61 -14.42
C PRO A 605 2.07 -26.66 -14.03
N PHE A 606 2.19 -27.05 -12.76
CA PHE A 606 3.33 -27.81 -12.23
C PHE A 606 3.05 -29.25 -11.80
N ASN A 607 1.85 -29.78 -11.97
CA ASN A 607 1.59 -31.20 -11.65
C ASN A 607 1.34 -32.05 -12.89
N SER A 608 2.40 -32.23 -13.69
CA SER A 608 2.50 -33.33 -14.64
C SER A 608 3.62 -34.29 -14.26
N ALA A 609 3.41 -35.10 -13.23
CA ALA A 609 3.83 -36.50 -13.18
C ALA A 609 3.36 -37.16 -11.89
N ILE A 610 2.94 -38.43 -12.01
CA ILE A 610 2.64 -39.42 -10.95
C ILE A 610 1.22 -39.36 -10.34
N LYS A 611 0.32 -40.17 -10.92
CA LYS A 611 -0.92 -40.62 -10.27
C LYS A 611 -0.60 -41.68 -9.21
N VAL A 612 -0.56 -41.31 -7.93
CA VAL A 612 -0.68 -42.28 -6.83
C VAL A 612 -2.11 -42.21 -6.29
N LYS A 613 -2.88 -43.30 -6.47
CA LYS A 613 -4.20 -43.47 -5.85
C LYS A 613 -4.00 -43.71 -4.34
N SER A 614 -4.26 -42.72 -3.50
CA SER A 614 -4.39 -42.94 -2.06
C SER A 614 -5.80 -43.46 -1.74
N ALA A 615 -5.89 -44.71 -1.33
CA ALA A 615 -7.10 -45.34 -0.82
C ALA A 615 -7.38 -44.85 0.62
N LYS A 616 -7.99 -43.68 0.77
CA LYS A 616 -8.75 -43.30 1.97
C LYS A 616 -9.96 -42.49 1.54
N THR A 617 -11.14 -42.98 1.89
CA THR A 617 -12.42 -42.28 1.77
C THR A 617 -12.31 -40.95 2.51
N VAL A 618 -12.21 -39.85 1.76
CA VAL A 618 -12.30 -38.50 2.29
C VAL A 618 -13.73 -38.31 2.79
N ILE A 619 -13.90 -38.29 4.11
CA ILE A 619 -15.13 -37.82 4.73
C ILE A 619 -15.24 -36.34 4.39
N VAL A 620 -16.16 -35.99 3.50
CA VAL A 620 -16.50 -34.62 3.15
C VAL A 620 -17.19 -34.01 4.37
N SER A 621 -16.51 -33.12 5.10
CA SER A 621 -17.09 -32.41 6.24
C SER A 621 -18.33 -31.60 5.82
N PRO A 622 -19.41 -31.54 6.63
CA PRO A 622 -20.70 -30.96 6.23
C PRO A 622 -20.73 -29.43 6.13
N ASN A 623 -19.69 -28.73 6.60
CA ASN A 623 -19.65 -27.27 6.66
C ASN A 623 -19.00 -26.66 5.42
N LYS A 624 -19.69 -26.72 4.27
CA LYS A 624 -19.27 -26.04 3.03
C LYS A 624 -19.37 -24.50 3.08
N GLN A 625 -20.06 -23.93 4.08
CA GLN A 625 -20.33 -22.49 4.18
C GLN A 625 -19.15 -21.62 4.63
N PHE A 626 -18.11 -22.20 5.24
CA PHE A 626 -16.92 -21.45 5.67
C PHE A 626 -15.77 -21.63 4.67
N ARG A 627 -15.96 -21.13 3.44
CA ARG A 627 -14.81 -20.94 2.52
C ARG A 627 -13.89 -19.87 3.12
N ALA A 628 -12.57 -20.05 2.95
CA ALA A 628 -11.47 -19.21 3.44
C ALA A 628 -11.84 -17.73 3.74
N THR A 629 -11.52 -17.29 4.95
CA THR A 629 -11.73 -15.91 5.45
C THR A 629 -10.94 -14.88 4.64
N VAL A 630 -11.25 -13.60 4.81
CA VAL A 630 -10.49 -12.51 4.17
C VAL A 630 -9.03 -12.55 4.61
N GLY A 631 -8.77 -12.72 5.91
CA GLY A 631 -7.42 -12.84 6.47
C GLY A 631 -6.63 -13.99 5.85
N SER A 632 -7.24 -15.17 5.72
CA SER A 632 -6.60 -16.35 5.11
C SER A 632 -6.29 -16.17 3.62
N LYS A 633 -7.23 -15.59 2.85
CA LYS A 633 -7.01 -15.25 1.44
C LYS A 633 -5.91 -14.19 1.28
N PHE A 634 -5.90 -13.21 2.17
CA PHE A 634 -4.93 -12.13 2.15
C PHE A 634 -3.52 -12.64 2.45
N ARG A 635 -3.35 -13.44 3.51
CA ARG A 635 -2.09 -14.13 3.81
C ARG A 635 -1.57 -14.92 2.61
N SER A 636 -2.44 -15.71 1.96
CA SER A 636 -2.06 -16.48 0.76
C SER A 636 -1.63 -15.58 -0.41
N SER A 637 -2.33 -14.46 -0.62
CA SER A 637 -2.03 -13.52 -1.69
C SER A 637 -0.72 -12.76 -1.45
N LEU A 638 -0.45 -12.37 -0.21
CA LEU A 638 0.81 -11.74 0.21
C LEU A 638 1.98 -12.72 0.08
N TYR A 639 1.80 -13.99 0.45
CA TYR A 639 2.82 -15.01 0.25
C TYR A 639 3.24 -15.11 -1.22
N LEU A 640 2.26 -15.17 -2.14
CA LEU A 640 2.53 -15.22 -3.58
C LEU A 640 3.20 -13.95 -4.10
N LEU A 641 2.83 -12.77 -3.58
CA LEU A 641 3.51 -11.52 -3.89
C LEU A 641 4.97 -11.57 -3.44
N MET A 642 5.25 -11.98 -2.20
CA MET A 642 6.61 -12.07 -1.69
C MET A 642 7.44 -13.08 -2.45
N GLU A 643 6.88 -14.24 -2.83
CA GLU A 643 7.56 -15.23 -3.67
C GLU A 643 7.95 -14.62 -5.03
N THR A 644 7.04 -13.85 -5.64
CA THR A 644 7.29 -13.16 -6.91
C THR A 644 8.39 -12.12 -6.76
N LEU A 645 8.35 -11.28 -5.72
CA LEU A 645 9.35 -10.24 -5.47
C LEU A 645 10.72 -10.84 -5.14
N ASN A 646 10.78 -11.91 -4.34
CA ASN A 646 12.02 -12.59 -3.95
C ASN A 646 12.74 -13.22 -5.16
N ALA A 647 12.01 -13.58 -6.22
CA ALA A 647 12.59 -14.06 -7.47
C ALA A 647 13.21 -12.95 -8.34
N THR A 648 12.98 -11.68 -8.00
CA THR A 648 13.49 -10.51 -8.73
C THR A 648 14.62 -9.80 -7.97
N THR A 649 15.31 -8.88 -8.64
CA THR A 649 16.16 -7.89 -7.97
C THR A 649 15.32 -6.63 -7.68
N PRO A 650 15.13 -6.25 -6.40
CA PRO A 650 14.31 -5.11 -6.01
C PRO A 650 15.08 -3.78 -6.09
N HIS A 651 14.36 -2.72 -6.42
CA HIS A 651 14.81 -1.33 -6.45
C HIS A 651 13.82 -0.50 -5.64
N TYR A 652 14.27 0.19 -4.59
CA TYR A 652 13.37 0.80 -3.61
C TYR A 652 13.23 2.31 -3.79
N VAL A 653 11.97 2.77 -3.77
CA VAL A 653 11.62 4.19 -3.76
C VAL A 653 10.74 4.47 -2.54
N ARG A 654 11.22 5.34 -1.64
CA ARG A 654 10.50 5.78 -0.44
C ARG A 654 9.95 7.18 -0.68
N CYS A 655 8.65 7.27 -0.89
CA CYS A 655 7.95 8.52 -1.09
C CYS A 655 7.58 9.15 0.26
N ILE A 656 7.82 10.45 0.41
CA ILE A 656 7.55 11.22 1.64
C ILE A 656 6.60 12.37 1.33
N LYS A 657 5.53 12.49 2.14
CA LYS A 657 4.58 13.59 2.13
C LYS A 657 5.09 14.69 3.06
N PRO A 658 5.54 15.85 2.57
CA PRO A 658 6.24 16.81 3.42
C PRO A 658 5.30 17.69 4.27
N ASN A 659 4.02 17.81 3.90
CA ASN A 659 3.00 18.54 4.65
C ASN A 659 1.59 17.98 4.34
N ASP A 660 0.63 18.24 5.22
CA ASP A 660 -0.77 17.78 5.09
C ASP A 660 -1.68 18.73 4.32
N GLN A 661 -1.29 20.00 4.23
CA GLN A 661 -2.03 21.11 3.65
C GLN A 661 -1.93 21.13 2.12
N LYS A 662 -1.06 20.29 1.54
CA LYS A 662 -0.75 20.21 0.10
C LYS A 662 -0.10 21.49 -0.43
N PHE A 663 0.65 22.21 0.41
CA PHE A 663 1.36 23.41 0.00
C PHE A 663 2.66 23.06 -0.72
N ALA A 664 2.96 23.86 -1.75
CA ALA A 664 4.10 23.66 -2.60
C ALA A 664 5.40 23.88 -1.83
N PHE A 665 6.25 22.84 -1.79
CA PHE A 665 7.55 22.85 -1.11
C PHE A 665 7.56 23.33 0.36
N GLU A 666 6.46 23.11 1.08
CA GLU A 666 6.43 23.28 2.54
C GLU A 666 6.88 21.98 3.22
N PHE A 667 7.64 22.11 4.31
CA PHE A 667 8.26 21.00 5.04
C PHE A 667 7.86 21.03 6.51
N ASP A 668 7.06 20.06 6.93
CA ASP A 668 6.71 19.80 8.33
C ASP A 668 7.67 18.75 8.90
N SER A 669 8.59 19.19 9.74
CA SER A 669 9.64 18.37 10.34
C SER A 669 9.08 17.17 11.12
N LYS A 670 7.98 17.33 11.86
CA LYS A 670 7.36 16.26 12.65
C LYS A 670 6.79 15.19 11.73
N ARG A 671 6.07 15.61 10.68
CA ARG A 671 5.44 14.68 9.74
C ARG A 671 6.47 13.95 8.88
N VAL A 672 7.53 14.64 8.47
CA VAL A 672 8.62 14.02 7.72
C VAL A 672 9.35 12.98 8.58
N VAL A 673 9.71 13.31 9.83
CA VAL A 673 10.43 12.36 10.70
C VAL A 673 9.59 11.11 11.00
N GLN A 674 8.28 11.28 11.21
CA GLN A 674 7.35 10.17 11.42
C GLN A 674 7.36 9.20 10.22
N GLN A 675 7.35 9.74 9.00
CA GLN A 675 7.40 8.94 7.78
C GLN A 675 8.76 8.30 7.54
N LEU A 676 9.87 8.97 7.87
CA LEU A 676 11.21 8.40 7.76
C LEU A 676 11.37 7.18 8.67
N ARG A 677 10.78 7.23 9.87
CA ARG A 677 10.66 6.07 10.78
C ARG A 677 9.75 5.00 10.15
N ALA A 678 8.56 5.38 9.71
CA ALA A 678 7.57 4.44 9.18
C ALA A 678 7.94 3.78 7.84
N CYS A 679 8.82 4.40 7.05
CA CYS A 679 9.33 3.84 5.80
C CYS A 679 10.61 2.99 6.01
N GLY A 680 11.09 2.85 7.25
CA GLY A 680 12.33 2.13 7.56
C GLY A 680 13.60 2.80 7.01
N VAL A 681 13.52 4.08 6.64
CA VAL A 681 14.68 4.83 6.10
C VAL A 681 15.75 4.96 7.17
N LEU A 682 15.34 5.34 8.39
CA LEU A 682 16.27 5.47 9.52
C LEU A 682 16.89 4.13 9.92
N GLU A 683 16.16 3.02 9.81
CA GLU A 683 16.70 1.69 10.10
C GLU A 683 17.71 1.27 9.04
N THR A 684 17.43 1.55 7.76
CA THR A 684 18.39 1.34 6.66
C THR A 684 19.68 2.09 6.93
N ILE A 685 19.54 3.36 7.28
CA ILE A 685 20.62 4.27 7.60
C ILE A 685 21.40 3.82 8.83
N ARG A 686 20.72 3.29 9.85
CA ARG A 686 21.33 2.68 11.02
C ARG A 686 22.14 1.44 10.64
N ILE A 687 21.61 0.55 9.80
CA ILE A 687 22.33 -0.62 9.28
C ILE A 687 23.58 -0.17 8.50
N SER A 688 23.44 0.82 7.61
CA SER A 688 24.57 1.39 6.87
C SER A 688 25.59 2.06 7.81
N SER A 689 25.15 2.72 8.88
CA SER A 689 26.05 3.38 9.85
C SER A 689 26.85 2.38 10.70
N GLN A 690 26.29 1.18 10.93
CA GLN A 690 26.95 0.09 11.63
C GLN A 690 27.86 -0.74 10.71
N SER A 691 27.74 -0.55 9.40
CA SER A 691 28.65 -1.10 8.40
C SER A 691 29.86 -0.16 8.22
N TYR A 692 30.49 -0.14 7.05
CA TYR A 692 31.47 0.88 6.67
C TYR A 692 30.79 1.92 5.76
N PRO A 693 30.12 2.94 6.33
CA PRO A 693 29.30 3.88 5.57
C PRO A 693 30.14 4.79 4.67
N SER A 694 31.28 5.27 5.17
CA SER A 694 32.16 6.18 4.43
C SER A 694 33.18 5.40 3.60
N ARG A 695 33.02 5.41 2.28
CA ARG A 695 33.88 4.70 1.34
C ARG A 695 34.62 5.69 0.45
N TYR A 696 35.95 5.73 0.58
CA TYR A 696 36.79 6.61 -0.23
C TYR A 696 37.75 5.77 -1.08
N GLY A 697 37.84 6.11 -2.37
CA GLY A 697 38.91 5.60 -3.21
C GLY A 697 40.27 6.06 -2.67
N VAL A 698 41.29 5.21 -2.79
CA VAL A 698 42.65 5.48 -2.27
C VAL A 698 43.20 6.82 -2.78
N ILE A 699 42.98 7.15 -4.06
CA ILE A 699 43.48 8.38 -4.68
C ILE A 699 42.76 9.63 -4.15
N PRO A 700 41.41 9.72 -4.13
CA PRO A 700 40.70 10.81 -3.46
C PRO A 700 41.08 11.00 -1.99
N LEU A 701 41.19 9.90 -1.22
CA LEU A 701 41.54 9.98 0.19
C LEU A 701 42.93 10.54 0.41
N GLN A 702 43.91 10.13 -0.41
CA GLN A 702 45.25 10.72 -0.40
C GLN A 702 45.19 12.21 -0.68
N ARG A 703 44.45 12.67 -1.70
CA ARG A 703 44.32 14.10 -1.99
C ARG A 703 43.73 14.89 -0.82
N LEU A 704 42.68 14.37 -0.17
CA LEU A 704 42.08 14.98 1.02
C LEU A 704 43.10 15.09 2.16
N MET A 705 43.76 13.98 2.51
CA MET A 705 44.72 13.89 3.61
C MET A 705 46.01 14.71 3.38
N PHE A 706 46.42 14.87 2.12
CA PHE A 706 47.63 15.63 1.76
C PHE A 706 47.34 17.08 1.36
N SER A 707 46.07 17.50 1.26
CA SER A 707 45.69 18.90 1.07
C SER A 707 45.60 19.70 2.38
N SER A 708 45.60 18.99 3.51
CA SER A 708 45.57 19.54 4.87
C SER A 708 46.94 19.50 5.59
N LEU A 709 48.00 19.09 4.86
CA LEU A 709 49.42 19.28 5.20
C LEU A 709 49.97 20.40 4.31
#